data_AF-A0A4Q0MCH0-F1
#
_entry.id   AF-A0A4Q0MCH0-F1
#
_cell.length_a   1.000
_cell.length_b   1.000
_cell.length_c   1.000
_cell.angle_alpha   90.00
_cell.angle_beta   90.00
_cell.angle_gamma   90.00
#
_symmetry.space_group_name_H-M   'P 1'
#
loop_
_entity.id
_entity.type
_entity.pdbx_description
1 polymer ?
#
loop_
_entity_poly.entity_id
_entity_poly.type
_entity_poly.pdbx_seq_one_letter_code
_entity_poly.pdbx_strand_id
1 'polypeptide(L)'
;MHELSFQIYYIRILNSYSMTKPFLLLFCLIISLNLSAQKLNLETGNTFAFIRHSAMKTPYKSDSEFTYNFKVLGKDNEGKYRLECVLQRIWQKEPSYGRVGEFTVFNSDSIHKTTLQSSGLLIPFSILGKPFEVVLDSLGRVDTVEGLEQLVNNSLDIWQAKDELRAQCIQNLKATPRVEIEGLFRPLSEKKIAYPGSWTSEDKQTQYNVTGKKGALLMIRQSSSKEDTTYSVQKGDIVLNSNTGLKESSQIYYSLSPKVKNGPSEEIETSETIKLVKPVRIKAVDTAWINMAVRISWMSTWLKSGDEDDSLKVFNAFKKYDPIFRGDAYYVSTKLSLMQHFRSDRAYRNYSKELAKTPNHLLESQYSHLFNKLQKVADKSADSAYAIAQYMSKTPSFSDWVHNSFAQDFLRDRYQKPSEEEMRNFAEHVKKLGWTDEEIAEEQKNRLNSSEQSYILLDKLNNSNNPAMRKTAHPLYLWVTSKDNSKDKSVLMKAATEFGKMSPADLQTGNGGRYALLIYDLLQRAGESKTAVGLLDGTINQLDGLVKDSLNTERYAQQNILAFAYYLKYKETAATDSAKAFRYLSRAAELSPKSEKESAYASSYDRVFLHSKESYRGEYLAELFKKGDRSSVLPFIIEHINANPNQLGEMKKTYEGHFPGESFNRFFAEKIITSWSPAPDFRLKGIDGKEHALKDYKGKWLMLDFWGTWCGPCCQEMPSINSFAKEVEEGKHKNVSFLSIACHDTEEKVKSFFTKNNYAMPAVMSDNIIEKNYNVRGYPSKVIISPEGRMLTVNFGTDWKDVVMQFSKIQE
;
A
#
# COMPACT_ATOMS: atom_id res chain seq x y z
N MET A 1 -50.22 59.14 4.75
CA MET A 1 -49.59 60.06 5.73
C MET A 1 -48.45 60.76 5.02
N HIS A 2 -48.57 62.09 4.94
CA HIS A 2 -47.85 63.08 4.13
C HIS A 2 -46.31 62.90 4.05
N GLU A 3 -45.68 62.96 2.87
CA GLU A 3 -45.33 64.15 2.05
C GLU A 3 -44.29 65.12 2.65
N LEU A 4 -43.15 65.16 1.96
CA LEU A 4 -42.41 66.35 1.49
C LEU A 4 -41.81 67.38 2.49
N SER A 5 -40.48 67.50 2.35
CA SER A 5 -39.77 68.74 1.97
C SER A 5 -39.38 69.80 3.01
N PHE A 6 -38.05 70.06 3.04
CA PHE A 6 -37.37 71.35 2.87
C PHE A 6 -37.39 72.45 3.96
N GLN A 7 -36.20 72.60 4.55
CA GLN A 7 -35.34 73.80 4.58
C GLN A 7 -35.64 75.05 5.45
N ILE A 8 -34.57 75.35 6.21
CA ILE A 8 -33.96 76.67 6.50
C ILE A 8 -34.58 77.51 7.64
N TYR A 9 -33.77 77.70 8.69
CA TYR A 9 -33.74 78.96 9.44
C TYR A 9 -32.30 79.37 9.81
N TYR A 10 -32.03 80.65 9.58
CA TYR A 10 -30.81 81.45 9.67
C TYR A 10 -30.35 81.66 11.15
N ILE A 11 -29.06 81.53 11.53
CA ILE A 11 -27.94 82.51 11.57
C ILE A 11 -27.81 83.38 12.87
N ARG A 12 -26.54 83.51 13.35
CA ARG A 12 -25.85 84.59 14.16
C ARG A 12 -25.82 84.44 15.72
N ILE A 13 -24.81 84.78 16.57
CA ILE A 13 -23.40 85.34 16.61
C ILE A 13 -22.79 85.04 18.02
N LEU A 14 -21.45 84.90 18.13
CA LEU A 14 -20.50 85.50 19.14
C LEU A 14 -19.43 84.47 19.61
N ASN A 15 -18.20 84.48 19.10
CA ASN A 15 -17.01 85.32 19.38
C ASN A 15 -16.10 84.85 20.54
N SER A 16 -14.78 84.86 20.24
CA SER A 16 -13.56 84.71 21.06
C SER A 16 -12.88 83.33 20.90
N TYR A 17 -11.64 83.16 20.41
CA TYR A 17 -10.43 83.98 20.46
C TYR A 17 -9.61 83.98 19.15
N SER A 18 -8.81 85.04 18.99
CA SER A 18 -7.89 85.37 17.89
C SER A 18 -6.57 84.59 17.89
N MET A 19 -5.98 84.33 16.71
CA MET A 19 -4.76 85.03 16.23
C MET A 19 -4.30 84.59 14.81
N THR A 20 -4.19 85.60 13.94
CA THR A 20 -3.21 85.82 12.83
C THR A 20 -3.10 84.85 11.62
N LYS A 21 -3.63 85.30 10.47
CA LYS A 21 -3.14 85.03 9.08
C LYS A 21 -1.88 85.92 8.80
N PRO A 22 -1.13 85.88 7.65
CA PRO A 22 -1.34 85.13 6.38
C PRO A 22 -0.05 84.54 5.72
N PHE A 23 -0.20 83.63 4.74
CA PHE A 23 0.52 83.77 3.46
C PHE A 23 -0.27 83.14 2.32
N LEU A 24 -0.27 83.87 1.21
CA LEU A 24 -1.00 83.69 -0.04
C LEU A 24 -0.25 82.73 -0.98
N LEU A 25 -1.03 81.97 -1.77
CA LEU A 25 -0.80 81.60 -3.18
C LEU A 25 0.42 80.74 -3.58
N LEU A 26 0.18 79.47 -3.96
CA LEU A 26 0.24 79.03 -5.37
C LEU A 26 -0.38 77.63 -5.58
N PHE A 27 -1.38 77.57 -6.47
CA PHE A 27 -1.75 76.48 -7.40
C PHE A 27 -1.43 75.01 -7.05
N CYS A 28 -2.48 74.17 -6.98
CA CYS A 28 -2.78 73.23 -8.07
C CYS A 28 -4.14 72.56 -7.85
N LEU A 29 -4.90 72.44 -8.94
CA LEU A 29 -6.12 71.63 -9.04
C LEU A 29 -5.92 70.26 -8.38
N ILE A 30 -6.70 69.96 -7.34
CA ILE A 30 -7.00 68.57 -7.00
C ILE A 30 -8.14 68.16 -7.93
N ILE A 31 -7.78 67.77 -9.16
CA ILE A 31 -8.62 66.82 -9.90
C ILE A 31 -8.60 65.57 -9.03
N SER A 32 -9.71 65.29 -8.37
CA SER A 32 -10.02 63.96 -7.87
C SER A 32 -10.02 63.02 -9.08
N LEU A 33 -8.84 62.50 -9.42
CA LEU A 33 -8.67 61.39 -10.34
C LEU A 33 -9.40 60.22 -9.69
N ASN A 34 -10.65 60.01 -10.11
CA ASN A 34 -11.32 58.73 -9.98
C ASN A 34 -10.44 57.69 -10.68
N LEU A 35 -9.52 57.08 -9.93
CA LEU A 35 -8.68 55.98 -10.38
C LEU A 35 -9.61 54.78 -10.60
N SER A 36 -10.14 54.67 -11.83
CA SER A 36 -10.99 53.55 -12.26
C SER A 36 -10.36 52.20 -11.89
N ALA A 37 -11.15 51.29 -11.33
CA ALA A 37 -10.74 49.94 -10.93
C ALA A 37 -9.91 49.16 -11.97
N GLN A 38 -9.18 48.12 -11.52
CA GLN A 38 -8.61 47.10 -12.42
C GLN A 38 -9.77 46.42 -13.18
N LYS A 39 -10.06 46.87 -14.40
CA LYS A 39 -11.14 46.31 -15.23
C LYS A 39 -10.60 45.31 -16.23
N LEU A 40 -11.39 44.26 -16.48
CA LEU A 40 -11.23 43.44 -17.67
C LEU A 40 -11.60 44.25 -18.92
N ASN A 41 -10.82 44.04 -19.97
CA ASN A 41 -11.07 44.57 -21.29
C ASN A 41 -10.78 43.49 -22.33
N LEU A 42 -11.81 42.67 -22.56
CA LEU A 42 -11.77 41.55 -23.49
C LEU A 42 -12.65 41.86 -24.70
N GLU A 43 -12.12 41.74 -25.91
CA GLU A 43 -12.90 41.96 -27.14
C GLU A 43 -13.67 40.69 -27.52
N THR A 44 -14.89 40.87 -28.00
CA THR A 44 -15.73 39.76 -28.48
C THR A 44 -15.03 38.99 -29.60
N GLY A 45 -15.06 37.66 -29.52
CA GLY A 45 -14.40 36.78 -30.48
C GLY A 45 -12.95 36.45 -30.14
N ASN A 46 -12.30 37.18 -29.22
CA ASN A 46 -10.94 36.87 -28.80
C ASN A 46 -10.88 35.49 -28.12
N THR A 47 -9.80 34.76 -28.44
CA THR A 47 -9.54 33.44 -27.88
C THR A 47 -8.18 33.43 -27.21
N PHE A 48 -8.11 32.78 -26.05
CA PHE A 48 -6.89 32.63 -25.27
C PHE A 48 -6.97 31.37 -24.43
N ALA A 49 -5.87 30.99 -23.79
CA ALA A 49 -5.87 29.86 -22.88
C ALA A 49 -5.02 30.11 -21.65
N PHE A 50 -5.35 29.42 -20.57
CA PHE A 50 -4.56 29.38 -19.36
C PHE A 50 -4.00 27.98 -19.16
N ILE A 51 -2.72 27.88 -18.86
CA ILE A 51 -2.10 26.69 -18.27
C ILE A 51 -1.94 26.96 -16.77
N ARG A 52 -2.63 26.20 -15.94
CA ARG A 52 -2.47 26.20 -14.49
C ARG A 52 -1.70 24.95 -14.09
N HIS A 53 -0.63 25.12 -13.33
CA HIS A 53 0.18 24.05 -12.79
C HIS A 53 0.22 24.18 -11.26
N SER A 54 -0.11 23.11 -10.55
CA SER A 54 -0.10 23.05 -9.09
C SER A 54 0.69 21.83 -8.63
N ALA A 55 1.66 22.05 -7.75
CA ALA A 55 2.49 21.01 -7.19
C ALA A 55 2.56 21.11 -5.65
N MET A 56 2.47 19.97 -4.99
CA MET A 56 2.69 19.82 -3.55
C MET A 56 3.91 18.94 -3.33
N LYS A 57 4.88 19.41 -2.55
CA LYS A 57 6.15 18.70 -2.34
C LYS A 57 6.12 17.82 -1.09
N THR A 58 5.43 18.26 -0.04
CA THR A 58 5.39 17.60 1.27
C THR A 58 4.02 17.73 1.93
N PRO A 59 3.60 16.76 2.75
CA PRO A 59 4.16 15.41 2.85
C PRO A 59 3.67 14.48 1.72
N TYR A 60 2.62 14.88 0.99
CA TYR A 60 2.08 14.12 -0.13
C TYR A 60 2.50 14.77 -1.45
N LYS A 61 3.37 14.09 -2.21
CA LYS A 61 3.82 14.59 -3.51
C LYS A 61 2.67 14.54 -4.51
N SER A 62 2.16 15.69 -4.93
CA SER A 62 1.22 15.80 -6.04
C SER A 62 1.70 16.80 -7.06
N ASP A 63 1.33 16.57 -8.31
CA ASP A 63 1.70 17.42 -9.42
C ASP A 63 0.57 17.41 -10.45
N SER A 64 0.12 18.58 -10.90
CA SER A 64 -1.07 18.71 -11.73
C SER A 64 -0.98 19.90 -12.66
N GLU A 65 -1.43 19.71 -13.89
CA GLU A 65 -1.47 20.72 -14.94
C GLU A 65 -2.81 20.66 -15.68
N PHE A 66 -3.50 21.79 -15.75
CA PHE A 66 -4.77 21.94 -16.45
C PHE A 66 -4.64 23.05 -17.51
N THR A 67 -5.12 22.77 -18.72
CA THR A 67 -5.22 23.79 -19.77
C THR A 67 -6.68 24.10 -20.07
N TYR A 68 -7.06 25.37 -19.88
CA TYR A 68 -8.41 25.87 -20.19
C TYR A 68 -8.33 26.83 -21.37
N ASN A 69 -9.09 26.54 -22.43
CA ASN A 69 -9.31 27.47 -23.54
C ASN A 69 -10.53 28.34 -23.24
N PHE A 70 -10.45 29.61 -23.62
CA PHE A 70 -11.53 30.57 -23.49
C PHE A 70 -11.79 31.26 -24.82
N LYS A 71 -13.07 31.51 -25.11
CA LYS A 71 -13.53 32.36 -26.20
C LYS A 71 -14.51 33.38 -25.65
N VAL A 72 -14.25 34.66 -25.88
CA VAL A 72 -15.12 35.76 -25.43
C VAL A 72 -16.36 35.81 -26.33
N LEU A 73 -17.53 35.56 -25.75
CA LEU A 73 -18.81 35.59 -26.47
C LEU A 73 -19.38 37.01 -26.55
N GLY A 74 -19.05 37.85 -25.57
CA GLY A 74 -19.47 39.25 -25.53
C GLY A 74 -19.77 39.71 -24.10
N LYS A 75 -20.58 40.75 -23.97
CA LYS A 75 -21.15 41.20 -22.70
C LYS A 75 -22.66 41.00 -22.69
N ASP A 76 -23.21 40.66 -21.53
CA ASP A 76 -24.66 40.67 -21.34
C ASP A 76 -25.20 42.08 -21.07
N ASN A 77 -26.51 42.17 -20.85
CA ASN A 77 -27.21 43.44 -20.59
C ASN A 77 -26.77 44.13 -19.29
N GLU A 78 -26.16 43.41 -18.35
CA GLU A 78 -25.58 43.94 -17.11
C GLU A 78 -24.11 44.34 -17.27
N GLY A 79 -23.55 44.15 -18.47
CA GLY A 79 -22.15 44.44 -18.78
C GLY A 79 -21.17 43.37 -18.30
N LYS A 80 -21.65 42.19 -17.89
CA LYS A 80 -20.81 41.05 -17.49
C LYS A 80 -20.29 40.33 -18.72
N TYR A 81 -19.04 39.89 -18.67
CA TYR A 81 -18.41 39.13 -19.75
C TYR A 81 -18.92 37.70 -19.77
N ARG A 82 -19.30 37.24 -20.96
CA ARG A 82 -19.69 35.86 -21.25
C ARG A 82 -18.54 35.18 -21.97
N LEU A 83 -18.03 34.07 -21.44
CA LEU A 83 -16.93 33.32 -22.06
C LEU A 83 -17.32 31.85 -22.23
N GLU A 84 -17.13 31.31 -23.41
CA GLU A 84 -17.09 29.85 -23.60
C GLU A 84 -15.75 29.35 -23.07
N CYS A 85 -15.79 28.33 -22.21
CA CYS A 85 -14.63 27.66 -21.64
C CYS A 85 -14.61 26.19 -22.05
N VAL A 86 -13.44 25.68 -22.39
CA VAL A 86 -13.20 24.26 -22.66
C VAL A 86 -11.98 23.81 -21.85
N LEU A 87 -12.17 22.82 -20.97
CA LEU A 87 -11.04 22.11 -20.37
C LEU A 87 -10.39 21.25 -21.46
N GLN A 88 -9.22 21.66 -21.92
CA GLN A 88 -8.58 21.11 -23.11
C GLN A 88 -7.62 19.98 -22.79
N ARG A 89 -6.86 20.07 -21.70
CA ARG A 89 -5.82 19.11 -21.32
C ARG A 89 -5.72 19.01 -19.81
N ILE A 90 -5.47 17.79 -19.33
CA ILE A 90 -5.18 17.51 -17.93
C ILE A 90 -3.98 16.56 -17.88
N TRP A 91 -3.01 16.90 -17.05
CA TRP A 91 -1.97 15.99 -16.61
C TRP A 91 -1.95 16.03 -15.08
N GLN A 92 -1.95 14.88 -14.42
CA GLN A 92 -2.00 14.84 -12.96
C GLN A 92 -1.27 13.60 -12.46
N LYS A 93 -0.53 13.75 -11.37
CA LYS A 93 0.21 12.70 -10.69
C LYS A 93 -0.01 12.85 -9.20
N GLU A 94 -0.62 11.85 -8.59
CA GLU A 94 -0.96 11.87 -7.16
C GLU A 94 -0.60 10.54 -6.50
N PRO A 95 -0.36 10.51 -5.18
CA PRO A 95 -0.12 9.26 -4.47
C PRO A 95 -1.35 8.36 -4.53
N SER A 96 -1.16 7.06 -4.76
CA SER A 96 -2.25 6.09 -4.71
C SER A 96 -2.71 5.88 -3.27
N TYR A 97 -4.03 5.92 -3.04
CA TYR A 97 -4.61 5.79 -1.71
C TYR A 97 -4.28 4.42 -1.10
N GLY A 98 -3.72 4.40 0.12
CA GLY A 98 -3.37 3.17 0.84
C GLY A 98 -2.14 2.42 0.33
N ARG A 99 -1.39 2.95 -0.66
CA ARG A 99 -0.17 2.31 -1.20
C ARG A 99 1.00 3.28 -1.20
N VAL A 100 1.88 3.13 -0.21
CA VAL A 100 3.05 4.00 -0.02
C VAL A 100 4.01 3.83 -1.21
N GLY A 101 4.32 4.94 -1.89
CA GLY A 101 5.28 4.98 -3.00
C GLY A 101 4.68 4.73 -4.40
N GLU A 102 3.41 4.34 -4.50
CA GLU A 102 2.70 4.24 -5.79
C GLU A 102 2.03 5.58 -6.14
N PHE A 103 1.98 5.90 -7.43
CA PHE A 103 1.33 7.11 -7.95
C PHE A 103 0.28 6.76 -9.00
N THR A 104 -0.87 7.41 -8.92
CA THR A 104 -1.86 7.46 -10.00
C THR A 104 -1.47 8.55 -10.97
N VAL A 105 -1.36 8.23 -12.26
CA VAL A 105 -1.08 9.19 -13.32
C VAL A 105 -2.27 9.30 -14.24
N PHE A 106 -2.74 10.53 -14.41
CA PHE A 106 -3.70 10.94 -15.41
C PHE A 106 -3.01 11.74 -16.51
N ASN A 107 -3.25 11.39 -17.77
CA ASN A 107 -2.73 12.15 -18.91
C ASN A 107 -3.71 12.13 -20.09
N SER A 108 -4.35 13.27 -20.36
CA SER A 108 -5.29 13.41 -21.48
C SER A 108 -4.62 13.30 -22.86
N ASP A 109 -3.32 13.57 -22.98
CA ASP A 109 -2.60 13.42 -24.26
C ASP A 109 -2.39 11.95 -24.63
N SER A 110 -2.47 11.06 -23.64
CA SER A 110 -2.25 9.62 -23.81
C SER A 110 -3.24 8.87 -22.93
N ILE A 111 -4.53 9.05 -23.23
CA ILE A 111 -5.61 8.53 -22.39
C ILE A 111 -5.52 7.01 -22.16
N HIS A 112 -5.05 6.24 -23.14
CA HIS A 112 -4.81 4.78 -23.02
C HIS A 112 -3.69 4.38 -22.04
N LYS A 113 -2.83 5.34 -21.63
CA LYS A 113 -1.78 5.14 -20.63
C LYS A 113 -2.17 5.67 -19.25
N THR A 114 -3.39 6.19 -19.11
CA THR A 114 -3.91 6.68 -17.83
C THR A 114 -4.31 5.52 -16.94
N THR A 115 -4.04 5.66 -15.64
CA THR A 115 -4.57 4.77 -14.60
C THR A 115 -5.81 5.36 -13.94
N LEU A 116 -6.93 4.63 -13.94
CA LEU A 116 -8.16 5.03 -13.24
C LEU A 116 -8.22 4.45 -11.84
N GLN A 117 -7.78 5.23 -10.85
CA GLN A 117 -7.76 4.82 -9.45
C GLN A 117 -8.43 5.82 -8.50
N SER A 118 -9.12 6.85 -9.00
CA SER A 118 -9.74 7.88 -8.16
C SER A 118 -11.05 8.42 -8.72
N SER A 119 -12.04 8.58 -7.85
CA SER A 119 -13.32 9.24 -8.18
C SER A 119 -13.19 10.73 -8.43
N GLY A 120 -12.09 11.35 -8.01
CA GLY A 120 -11.76 12.73 -8.33
C GLY A 120 -11.64 12.99 -9.84
N LEU A 121 -11.39 11.96 -10.65
CA LEU A 121 -11.25 12.09 -12.11
C LEU A 121 -12.59 12.12 -12.85
N LEU A 122 -13.72 11.76 -12.21
CA LEU A 122 -15.02 11.69 -12.88
C LEU A 122 -15.50 13.06 -13.38
N ILE A 123 -15.33 14.12 -12.58
CA ILE A 123 -15.71 15.47 -12.98
C ILE A 123 -14.83 15.96 -14.13
N PRO A 124 -13.48 15.94 -14.04
CA PRO A 124 -12.63 16.27 -15.18
C PRO A 124 -12.98 15.48 -16.45
N PHE A 125 -13.24 14.17 -16.36
CA PHE A 125 -13.67 13.38 -17.53
C PHE A 125 -14.99 13.81 -18.13
N SER A 126 -15.94 14.22 -17.30
CA SER A 126 -17.26 14.62 -17.77
C SER A 126 -17.23 15.91 -18.58
N ILE A 127 -16.25 16.79 -18.35
CA ILE A 127 -16.15 18.11 -18.99
C ILE A 127 -14.98 18.23 -19.97
N LEU A 128 -14.04 17.28 -19.98
CA LEU A 128 -12.86 17.30 -20.86
C LEU A 128 -13.27 17.38 -22.33
N GLY A 129 -12.82 18.43 -23.02
CA GLY A 129 -13.12 18.70 -24.42
C GLY A 129 -14.56 19.15 -24.71
N LYS A 130 -15.37 19.44 -23.68
CA LYS A 130 -16.75 19.93 -23.83
C LYS A 130 -16.85 21.40 -23.43
N PRO A 131 -17.59 22.23 -24.19
CA PRO A 131 -17.77 23.64 -23.85
C PRO A 131 -18.77 23.82 -22.71
N PHE A 132 -18.49 24.79 -21.84
CA PHE A 132 -19.39 25.32 -20.82
C PHE A 132 -19.17 26.84 -20.70
N GLU A 133 -20.07 27.58 -20.05
CA GLU A 133 -20.02 29.04 -20.03
C GLU A 133 -19.52 29.57 -18.69
N VAL A 134 -18.70 30.61 -18.71
CA VAL A 134 -18.19 31.34 -17.54
C VAL A 134 -18.65 32.79 -17.67
N VAL A 135 -19.35 33.27 -16.65
CA VAL A 135 -19.78 34.67 -16.55
C VAL A 135 -18.89 35.40 -15.56
N LEU A 136 -18.24 36.46 -16.03
CA LEU A 136 -17.35 37.29 -15.22
C LEU A 136 -17.93 38.70 -15.09
N ASP A 137 -17.80 39.29 -13.92
CA ASP A 137 -18.07 40.72 -13.78
C ASP A 137 -16.98 41.58 -14.45
N SER A 138 -17.16 42.91 -14.43
CA SER A 138 -16.21 43.83 -15.06
C SER A 138 -14.80 43.84 -14.45
N LEU A 139 -14.60 43.25 -13.27
CA LEU A 139 -13.30 43.12 -12.59
C LEU A 139 -12.68 41.72 -12.78
N GLY A 140 -13.41 40.76 -13.34
CA GLY A 140 -12.96 39.38 -13.51
C GLY A 140 -13.32 38.45 -12.36
N ARG A 141 -14.25 38.83 -11.48
CA ARG A 141 -14.82 37.91 -10.50
C ARG A 141 -15.82 37.00 -11.19
N VAL A 142 -15.75 35.70 -10.90
CA VAL A 142 -16.70 34.72 -11.45
C VAL A 142 -18.05 34.92 -10.76
N ASP A 143 -19.05 35.24 -11.57
CA ASP A 143 -20.45 35.34 -11.14
C ASP A 143 -21.09 33.94 -11.16
N THR A 144 -21.12 33.32 -12.34
CA THR A 144 -21.64 31.97 -12.56
C THR A 144 -20.73 31.15 -13.47
N VAL A 145 -20.83 29.82 -13.33
CA VAL A 145 -20.28 28.86 -14.29
C VAL A 145 -21.43 27.96 -14.72
N GLU A 146 -21.91 28.13 -15.93
CA GLU A 146 -23.14 27.53 -16.44
C GLU A 146 -22.84 26.29 -17.29
N GLY A 147 -23.73 25.29 -17.25
CA GLY A 147 -23.64 24.07 -18.05
C GLY A 147 -22.79 22.93 -17.47
N LEU A 148 -21.92 23.19 -16.48
CA LEU A 148 -21.11 22.14 -15.84
C LEU A 148 -21.95 21.00 -15.26
N GLU A 149 -23.01 21.33 -14.52
CA GLU A 149 -23.89 20.34 -13.90
C GLU A 149 -24.56 19.43 -14.93
N GLN A 150 -25.00 19.99 -16.06
CA GLN A 150 -25.59 19.23 -17.16
C GLN A 150 -24.56 18.28 -17.80
N LEU A 151 -23.33 18.75 -18.03
CA LEU A 151 -22.25 17.92 -18.60
C LEU A 151 -21.92 16.74 -17.69
N VAL A 152 -21.84 16.98 -16.37
CA VAL A 152 -21.61 15.96 -15.36
C VAL A 152 -22.75 14.95 -15.34
N ASN A 153 -24.01 15.42 -15.26
CA ASN A 153 -25.18 14.54 -15.24
C ASN A 153 -25.29 13.68 -16.50
N ASN A 154 -25.07 14.25 -17.69
CA ASN A 154 -25.08 13.50 -18.96
C ASN A 154 -24.04 12.37 -18.96
N SER A 155 -22.83 12.65 -18.48
CA SER A 155 -21.78 11.63 -18.36
C SER A 155 -22.14 10.55 -17.34
N LEU A 156 -22.70 10.93 -16.19
CA LEU A 156 -23.16 10.00 -15.16
C LEU A 156 -24.29 9.09 -15.66
N ASP A 157 -25.18 9.60 -16.52
CA ASP A 157 -26.23 8.80 -17.17
C ASP A 157 -25.63 7.76 -18.12
N ILE A 158 -24.67 8.17 -18.95
CA ILE A 158 -23.93 7.26 -19.86
C ILE A 158 -23.20 6.17 -19.05
N TRP A 159 -22.66 6.53 -17.89
CA TRP A 159 -21.99 5.59 -16.99
C TRP A 159 -22.95 4.78 -16.13
N GLN A 160 -24.24 5.11 -16.11
CA GLN A 160 -25.27 4.47 -15.27
C GLN A 160 -24.95 4.60 -13.77
N ALA A 161 -24.58 5.80 -13.35
CA ALA A 161 -24.27 6.15 -11.96
C ALA A 161 -25.44 5.95 -11.00
N LYS A 162 -25.16 5.38 -9.82
CA LYS A 162 -26.11 5.41 -8.70
C LYS A 162 -26.28 6.84 -8.18
N ASP A 163 -27.38 7.03 -7.48
CA ASP A 163 -27.76 8.31 -6.88
C ASP A 163 -26.74 8.81 -5.86
N GLU A 164 -26.11 7.92 -5.08
CA GLU A 164 -25.07 8.27 -4.10
C GLU A 164 -23.84 8.90 -4.77
N LEU A 165 -23.35 8.27 -5.85
CA LEU A 165 -22.22 8.79 -6.63
C LEU A 165 -22.59 10.09 -7.33
N ARG A 166 -23.82 10.17 -7.86
CA ARG A 166 -24.33 11.40 -8.46
C ARG A 166 -24.33 12.53 -7.44
N ALA A 167 -24.90 12.31 -6.26
CA ALA A 167 -24.93 13.30 -5.18
C ALA A 167 -23.52 13.77 -4.80
N GLN A 168 -22.57 12.84 -4.68
CA GLN A 168 -21.18 13.17 -4.39
C GLN A 168 -20.51 13.99 -5.50
N CYS A 169 -20.66 13.60 -6.77
CA CYS A 169 -20.13 14.34 -7.91
C CYS A 169 -20.71 15.77 -7.97
N ILE A 170 -22.02 15.92 -7.74
CA ILE A 170 -22.69 17.23 -7.75
C ILE A 170 -22.24 18.09 -6.55
N GLN A 171 -22.05 17.49 -5.37
CA GLN A 171 -21.49 18.19 -4.22
C GLN A 171 -20.06 18.68 -4.49
N ASN A 172 -19.21 17.82 -5.04
CA ASN A 172 -17.82 18.15 -5.38
C ASN A 172 -17.74 19.21 -6.49
N LEU A 173 -18.68 19.21 -7.44
CA LEU A 173 -18.76 20.19 -8.51
C LEU A 173 -18.87 21.63 -7.98
N LYS A 174 -19.51 21.83 -6.82
CA LYS A 174 -19.62 23.14 -6.17
C LYS A 174 -18.26 23.67 -5.70
N ALA A 175 -17.28 22.79 -5.47
CA ALA A 175 -15.98 23.14 -4.92
C ALA A 175 -14.85 23.18 -5.96
N THR A 176 -14.79 22.27 -6.94
CA THR A 176 -13.55 22.07 -7.72
C THR A 176 -13.43 22.96 -8.96
N PRO A 177 -14.24 22.85 -10.04
CA PRO A 177 -13.97 23.61 -11.27
C PRO A 177 -14.19 25.12 -11.11
N ARG A 178 -15.12 25.52 -10.24
CA ARG A 178 -15.39 26.93 -9.97
C ARG A 178 -14.18 27.62 -9.33
N VAL A 179 -13.61 27.03 -8.27
CA VAL A 179 -12.45 27.59 -7.57
C VAL A 179 -11.23 27.65 -8.49
N GLU A 180 -11.05 26.64 -9.33
CA GLU A 180 -10.00 26.60 -10.35
C GLU A 180 -10.12 27.78 -11.33
N ILE A 181 -11.32 28.02 -11.89
CA ILE A 181 -11.57 29.13 -12.83
C ILE A 181 -11.46 30.49 -12.13
N GLU A 182 -11.99 30.61 -10.91
CA GLU A 182 -11.87 31.83 -10.09
C GLU A 182 -10.40 32.21 -9.91
N GLY A 183 -9.53 31.24 -9.62
CA GLY A 183 -8.09 31.44 -9.51
C GLY A 183 -7.45 32.05 -10.76
N LEU A 184 -7.98 31.78 -11.96
CA LEU A 184 -7.44 32.32 -13.22
C LEU A 184 -7.71 33.81 -13.40
N PHE A 185 -8.92 34.27 -13.03
CA PHE A 185 -9.38 35.64 -13.29
C PHE A 185 -9.41 36.55 -12.06
N ARG A 186 -9.20 36.01 -10.85
CA ARG A 186 -9.29 36.76 -9.58
C ARG A 186 -8.55 38.12 -9.68
N PRO A 187 -9.26 39.24 -9.46
CA PRO A 187 -8.63 40.56 -9.48
C PRO A 187 -7.62 40.70 -8.34
N LEU A 188 -6.55 41.47 -8.59
CA LEU A 188 -5.54 41.74 -7.57
C LEU A 188 -5.89 42.98 -6.74
N SER A 189 -6.68 43.90 -7.32
CA SER A 189 -7.13 45.13 -6.67
C SER A 189 -8.46 45.59 -7.25
N GLU A 190 -9.35 46.13 -6.41
CA GLU A 190 -10.51 46.87 -6.89
C GLU A 190 -10.16 48.28 -7.40
N LYS A 191 -8.89 48.71 -7.29
CA LYS A 191 -8.40 50.01 -7.75
C LYS A 191 -7.49 49.86 -8.96
N LYS A 192 -7.26 50.95 -9.72
CA LYS A 192 -6.27 50.94 -10.81
C LYS A 192 -4.89 50.60 -10.26
N ILE A 193 -4.22 49.64 -10.87
CA ILE A 193 -2.83 49.34 -10.57
C ILE A 193 -1.94 50.22 -11.45
N ALA A 194 -1.09 51.05 -10.83
CA ALA A 194 -0.18 51.96 -11.50
C ALA A 194 1.28 51.57 -11.22
N TYR A 195 2.20 52.01 -12.09
CA TYR A 195 3.64 51.93 -11.87
C TYR A 195 4.22 53.35 -11.75
N PRO A 196 5.00 53.65 -10.69
CA PRO A 196 5.22 52.82 -9.50
C PRO A 196 3.94 52.70 -8.64
N GLY A 197 3.83 51.65 -7.83
CA GLY A 197 2.67 51.48 -6.94
C GLY A 197 2.79 50.28 -6.00
N SER A 198 2.06 50.34 -4.89
CA SER A 198 1.90 49.24 -3.94
C SER A 198 0.55 49.33 -3.24
N TRP A 199 0.05 48.19 -2.79
CA TRP A 199 -1.17 48.11 -1.98
C TRP A 199 -1.16 46.84 -1.13
N THR A 200 -2.06 46.80 -0.16
CA THR A 200 -2.34 45.59 0.61
C THR A 200 -3.71 45.07 0.20
N SER A 201 -3.88 43.74 0.16
CA SER A 201 -5.20 43.11 0.01
C SER A 201 -6.18 43.60 1.08
N GLU A 202 -7.48 43.46 0.82
CA GLU A 202 -8.55 43.92 1.72
C GLU A 202 -8.51 43.25 3.09
N ASP A 203 -8.11 41.98 3.16
CA ASP A 203 -7.89 41.23 4.41
C ASP A 203 -6.63 41.68 5.18
N LYS A 204 -5.89 42.65 4.62
CA LYS A 204 -4.63 43.20 5.13
C LYS A 204 -3.51 42.17 5.27
N GLN A 205 -3.60 41.01 4.61
CA GLN A 205 -2.64 39.91 4.77
C GLN A 205 -1.54 39.91 3.71
N THR A 206 -1.83 40.38 2.50
CA THR A 206 -0.91 40.27 1.36
C THR A 206 -0.52 41.64 0.85
N GLN A 207 0.77 41.91 0.84
CA GLN A 207 1.34 43.11 0.26
C GLN A 207 1.70 42.86 -1.21
N TYR A 208 1.30 43.77 -2.08
CA TYR A 208 1.63 43.79 -3.50
C TYR A 208 2.47 45.02 -3.83
N ASN A 209 3.57 44.81 -4.55
CA ASN A 209 4.48 45.86 -5.00
C ASN A 209 4.70 45.75 -6.51
N VAL A 210 4.41 46.80 -7.26
CA VAL A 210 4.69 46.86 -8.70
C VAL A 210 6.17 47.16 -8.90
N THR A 211 6.96 46.12 -9.19
CA THR A 211 8.43 46.17 -9.28
C THR A 211 8.95 46.61 -10.65
N GLY A 212 8.11 46.59 -11.69
CA GLY A 212 8.50 47.00 -13.03
C GLY A 212 7.34 47.18 -13.98
N LYS A 213 7.61 47.80 -15.13
CA LYS A 213 6.67 47.96 -16.24
C LYS A 213 7.39 47.79 -17.59
N LYS A 214 6.82 47.00 -18.50
CA LYS A 214 7.26 46.86 -19.89
C LYS A 214 6.06 46.93 -20.83
N GLY A 215 5.88 48.07 -21.49
CA GLY A 215 4.67 48.34 -22.29
C GLY A 215 3.42 48.30 -21.40
N ALA A 216 2.45 47.44 -21.74
CA ALA A 216 1.24 47.21 -20.96
C ALA A 216 1.44 46.25 -19.78
N LEU A 217 2.59 45.57 -19.69
CA LEU A 217 2.87 44.57 -18.66
C LEU A 217 3.36 45.23 -17.36
N LEU A 218 2.74 44.88 -16.25
CA LEU A 218 3.13 45.26 -14.89
C LEU A 218 3.69 44.04 -14.18
N MET A 219 4.93 44.14 -13.68
CA MET A 219 5.54 43.12 -12.84
C MET A 219 5.20 43.43 -11.39
N ILE A 220 4.57 42.48 -10.70
CA ILE A 220 4.03 42.65 -9.35
C ILE A 220 4.62 41.55 -8.48
N ARG A 221 5.27 41.93 -7.39
CA ARG A 221 5.71 40.99 -6.36
C ARG A 221 4.71 41.00 -5.23
N GLN A 222 4.27 39.81 -4.82
CA GLN A 222 3.43 39.64 -3.63
C GLN A 222 4.20 38.97 -2.50
N SER A 223 3.90 39.39 -1.28
CA SER A 223 4.40 38.77 -0.06
C SER A 223 3.37 38.88 1.05
N SER A 224 3.16 37.80 1.80
CA SER A 224 2.39 37.81 3.04
C SER A 224 3.20 37.24 4.20
N SER A 225 2.96 37.77 5.41
CA SER A 225 3.49 37.26 6.67
C SER A 225 2.34 37.20 7.66
N LYS A 226 1.89 35.99 8.01
CA LYS A 226 0.83 35.81 9.01
C LYS A 226 1.47 35.69 10.40
N GLU A 227 0.96 36.46 11.37
CA GLU A 227 1.45 36.46 12.75
C GLU A 227 0.65 35.59 13.73
N ASP A 228 -0.47 34.95 13.35
CA ASP A 228 -1.09 33.96 14.26
C ASP A 228 -1.90 32.81 13.60
N THR A 229 -1.78 31.67 14.28
CA THR A 229 -2.23 30.28 14.07
C THR A 229 -2.27 29.77 12.63
N THR A 230 -1.39 28.80 12.34
CA THR A 230 -1.08 28.18 11.03
C THR A 230 -0.43 29.14 10.03
N TYR A 231 0.91 29.26 10.11
CA TYR A 231 1.71 30.12 9.25
C TYR A 231 1.51 29.72 7.79
N SER A 232 1.00 30.65 6.97
CA SER A 232 1.01 30.58 5.50
C SER A 232 1.95 31.67 4.98
N VAL A 233 3.20 31.36 4.65
CA VAL A 233 4.06 32.33 3.94
C VAL A 233 3.71 32.22 2.47
N GLN A 234 3.15 33.29 1.90
CA GLN A 234 2.94 33.38 0.45
C GLN A 234 3.94 34.34 -0.13
N LYS A 235 4.73 33.88 -1.11
CA LYS A 235 5.59 34.74 -1.91
C LYS A 235 5.39 34.39 -3.36
N GLY A 236 5.37 35.39 -4.21
CA GLY A 236 5.20 35.14 -5.63
C GLY A 236 5.41 36.36 -6.50
N ASP A 237 5.57 36.09 -7.78
CA ASP A 237 5.67 37.09 -8.83
C ASP A 237 4.47 36.92 -9.78
N ILE A 238 3.88 38.04 -10.17
CA ILE A 238 2.70 38.12 -11.04
C ILE A 238 3.00 39.13 -12.15
N VAL A 239 2.67 38.77 -13.39
CA VAL A 239 2.72 39.69 -14.54
C VAL A 239 1.29 39.97 -14.99
N LEU A 240 0.87 41.23 -14.85
CA LEU A 240 -0.47 41.67 -15.21
C LEU A 240 -0.43 42.51 -16.49
N ASN A 241 -1.30 42.22 -17.44
CA ASN A 241 -1.49 43.05 -18.62
C ASN A 241 -2.54 44.13 -18.34
N SER A 242 -2.10 45.38 -18.23
CA SER A 242 -2.97 46.52 -17.92
C SER A 242 -3.94 46.92 -19.04
N ASN A 243 -3.74 46.44 -20.28
CA ASN A 243 -4.67 46.70 -21.38
C ASN A 243 -5.87 45.75 -21.36
N THR A 244 -5.66 44.48 -20.97
CA THR A 244 -6.71 43.44 -20.96
C THR A 244 -7.26 43.16 -19.57
N GLY A 245 -6.49 43.49 -18.52
CA GLY A 245 -6.78 43.13 -17.13
C GLY A 245 -6.41 41.68 -16.76
N LEU A 246 -5.87 40.89 -17.69
CA LEU A 246 -5.52 39.48 -17.47
C LEU A 246 -4.12 39.32 -16.86
N LYS A 247 -3.96 38.26 -16.06
CA LYS A 247 -2.65 37.78 -15.61
C LYS A 247 -1.97 37.04 -16.76
N GLU A 248 -0.85 37.56 -17.27
CA GLU A 248 -0.03 36.89 -18.29
C GLU A 248 0.73 35.71 -17.67
N SER A 249 1.19 35.88 -16.44
CA SER A 249 1.74 34.79 -15.64
C SER A 249 1.64 35.06 -14.15
N SER A 250 1.64 34.00 -13.35
CA SER A 250 1.88 34.07 -11.91
C SER A 250 2.62 32.85 -11.43
N GLN A 251 3.48 33.01 -10.42
CA GLN A 251 4.10 31.91 -9.70
C GLN A 251 4.04 32.22 -8.21
N ILE A 252 3.31 31.39 -7.47
CA ILE A 252 3.02 31.60 -6.05
C ILE A 252 3.46 30.36 -5.29
N TYR A 253 4.20 30.57 -4.21
CA TYR A 253 4.61 29.53 -3.28
C TYR A 253 3.87 29.71 -1.96
N TYR A 254 3.41 28.61 -1.38
CA TYR A 254 2.78 28.57 -0.07
C TYR A 254 3.54 27.58 0.81
N SER A 255 3.91 27.98 2.01
CA SER A 255 4.33 27.07 3.09
C SER A 255 3.30 27.11 4.20
N LEU A 256 2.77 25.97 4.61
CA LEU A 256 1.75 25.80 5.64
C LEU A 256 2.29 24.92 6.76
N SER A 257 2.27 25.41 7.99
CA SER A 257 2.58 24.62 9.20
C SER A 257 1.32 24.39 10.05
N PRO A 258 0.54 23.32 9.80
CA PRO A 258 -0.67 23.03 10.56
C PRO A 258 -0.33 22.67 12.02
N LYS A 259 -0.98 23.31 12.99
CA LYS A 259 -0.93 22.89 14.40
C LYS A 259 -1.79 21.64 14.56
N VAL A 260 -1.17 20.46 14.59
CA VAL A 260 -1.86 19.20 14.89
C VAL A 260 -1.97 19.06 16.41
N LYS A 261 -3.18 18.85 16.93
CA LYS A 261 -3.44 18.84 18.39
C LYS A 261 -2.75 17.70 19.14
N ASN A 262 -2.23 16.68 18.45
CA ASN A 262 -1.47 15.54 19.00
C ASN A 262 -0.68 14.78 17.88
N GLY A 263 0.32 15.42 17.27
CA GLY A 263 1.17 14.77 16.25
C GLY A 263 2.30 15.67 15.75
N PRO A 264 3.30 15.14 15.03
CA PRO A 264 4.34 15.97 14.42
C PRO A 264 3.70 16.94 13.42
N SER A 265 4.02 18.23 13.54
CA SER A 265 3.65 19.23 12.54
C SER A 265 4.57 19.08 11.33
N GLU A 266 4.05 18.57 10.21
CA GLU A 266 4.80 18.54 8.96
C GLU A 266 4.49 19.79 8.13
N GLU A 267 5.54 20.42 7.61
CA GLU A 267 5.42 21.58 6.73
C GLU A 267 4.89 21.13 5.36
N ILE A 268 3.80 21.76 4.93
CA ILE A 268 3.20 21.54 3.61
C ILE A 268 3.72 22.62 2.67
N GLU A 269 4.56 22.23 1.73
CA GLU A 269 5.04 23.11 0.67
C GLU A 269 4.24 22.91 -0.61
N THR A 270 3.64 23.98 -1.13
CA THR A 270 2.91 23.97 -2.41
C THR A 270 3.35 25.13 -3.31
N SER A 271 3.18 24.95 -4.62
CA SER A 271 3.39 26.00 -5.61
C SER A 271 2.29 25.98 -6.65
N GLU A 272 1.83 27.16 -7.04
CA GLU A 272 0.90 27.35 -8.14
C GLU A 272 1.54 28.25 -9.21
N THR A 273 1.43 27.84 -10.47
CA THR A 273 1.84 28.63 -11.63
C THR A 273 0.67 28.77 -12.59
N ILE A 274 0.40 29.99 -13.05
CA ILE A 274 -0.57 30.26 -14.12
C ILE A 274 0.19 30.91 -15.27
N LYS A 275 -0.11 30.52 -16.51
CA LYS A 275 0.44 31.13 -17.73
C LYS A 275 -0.67 31.36 -18.74
N LEU A 276 -0.81 32.58 -19.23
CA LEU A 276 -1.62 32.90 -20.40
C LEU A 276 -0.86 32.48 -21.66
N VAL A 277 -1.52 31.74 -22.54
CA VAL A 277 -0.96 31.24 -23.79
C VAL A 277 -1.99 31.37 -24.92
N LYS A 278 -1.55 31.14 -26.16
CA LYS A 278 -2.47 31.00 -27.29
C LYS A 278 -3.35 29.75 -27.10
N PRO A 279 -4.58 29.74 -27.64
CA PRO A 279 -5.46 28.58 -27.56
C PRO A 279 -4.76 27.29 -27.97
N VAL A 280 -4.83 26.27 -27.13
CA VAL A 280 -4.21 24.98 -27.38
C VAL A 280 -5.23 24.08 -28.05
N ARG A 281 -4.89 23.44 -29.16
CA ARG A 281 -5.76 22.45 -29.80
C ARG A 281 -5.13 21.08 -29.66
N ILE A 282 -5.76 20.17 -28.91
CA ILE A 282 -5.34 18.77 -28.85
C ILE A 282 -6.25 17.86 -29.68
N LYS A 283 -5.79 16.63 -29.91
CA LYS A 283 -6.58 15.58 -30.57
C LYS A 283 -7.89 15.38 -29.81
N ALA A 284 -8.97 15.09 -30.55
CA ALA A 284 -10.27 14.78 -29.96
C ALA A 284 -10.12 13.66 -28.92
N VAL A 285 -10.74 13.89 -27.76
CA VAL A 285 -10.73 12.95 -26.64
C VAL A 285 -11.50 11.70 -27.03
N ASP A 286 -10.91 10.52 -26.84
CA ASP A 286 -11.61 9.25 -27.06
C ASP A 286 -12.63 9.02 -25.94
N THR A 287 -13.81 9.60 -26.14
CA THR A 287 -14.94 9.44 -25.22
C THR A 287 -15.42 8.00 -25.13
N ALA A 288 -15.22 7.17 -26.17
CA ALA A 288 -15.56 5.75 -26.13
C ALA A 288 -14.63 5.01 -25.16
N TRP A 289 -13.34 5.33 -25.16
CA TRP A 289 -12.38 4.79 -24.20
C TRP A 289 -12.69 5.25 -22.77
N ILE A 290 -12.95 6.54 -22.55
CA ILE A 290 -13.31 7.05 -21.20
C ILE A 290 -14.56 6.35 -20.68
N ASN A 291 -15.61 6.28 -21.49
CA ASN A 291 -16.87 5.63 -21.11
C ASN A 291 -16.68 4.14 -20.84
N MET A 292 -15.81 3.46 -21.60
CA MET A 292 -15.42 2.08 -21.32
C MET A 292 -14.70 1.99 -19.98
N ALA A 293 -13.63 2.76 -19.81
CA ALA A 293 -12.72 2.66 -18.69
C ALA A 293 -13.42 2.98 -17.37
N VAL A 294 -14.31 3.97 -17.32
CA VAL A 294 -15.14 4.26 -16.16
C VAL A 294 -16.09 3.10 -15.84
N ARG A 295 -16.80 2.57 -16.85
CA ARG A 295 -17.80 1.50 -16.64
C ARG A 295 -17.21 0.16 -16.20
N ILE A 296 -15.95 -0.12 -16.55
CA ILE A 296 -15.24 -1.34 -16.12
C ILE A 296 -14.25 -1.10 -14.97
N SER A 297 -14.06 0.12 -14.50
CA SER A 297 -13.15 0.41 -13.39
C SER A 297 -13.64 -0.22 -12.08
N TRP A 298 -12.80 -0.34 -11.05
CA TRP A 298 -13.26 -0.77 -9.72
C TRP A 298 -14.27 0.22 -9.11
N MET A 299 -14.19 1.52 -9.43
CA MET A 299 -15.17 2.54 -9.03
C MET A 299 -16.55 2.26 -9.62
N SER A 300 -16.63 1.39 -10.63
CA SER A 300 -17.92 0.84 -11.04
C SER A 300 -18.65 0.14 -9.89
N THR A 301 -18.03 -0.19 -8.75
CA THR A 301 -18.77 -0.68 -7.56
C THR A 301 -19.85 0.31 -7.10
N TRP A 302 -19.67 1.61 -7.33
CA TRP A 302 -20.68 2.64 -7.10
C TRP A 302 -21.76 2.66 -8.20
N LEU A 303 -21.58 1.88 -9.26
CA LEU A 303 -22.54 1.52 -10.31
C LEU A 303 -23.13 0.10 -10.07
N LYS A 304 -22.61 -0.66 -9.09
CA LYS A 304 -22.96 -2.06 -8.73
C LYS A 304 -23.76 -2.12 -7.43
N SER A 305 -24.65 -3.09 -7.27
CA SER A 305 -25.48 -3.24 -6.07
C SER A 305 -24.74 -3.97 -4.92
N GLY A 306 -24.08 -3.22 -4.04
CA GLY A 306 -23.47 -3.76 -2.81
C GLY A 306 -22.05 -4.33 -3.01
N ASP A 307 -21.68 -5.32 -2.20
CA ASP A 307 -20.37 -5.99 -2.24
C ASP A 307 -20.27 -7.11 -3.31
N GLU A 308 -21.36 -7.34 -4.04
CA GLU A 308 -21.40 -8.27 -5.16
C GLU A 308 -21.30 -7.50 -6.46
N ASP A 309 -20.33 -7.87 -7.29
CA ASP A 309 -20.25 -7.31 -8.63
C ASP A 309 -21.55 -7.64 -9.39
N ASP A 310 -22.25 -6.61 -9.86
CA ASP A 310 -23.38 -6.77 -10.79
C ASP A 310 -22.85 -7.36 -12.10
N SER A 311 -22.75 -8.68 -12.09
CA SER A 311 -22.13 -9.48 -13.14
C SER A 311 -22.80 -9.18 -14.48
N LEU A 312 -24.12 -8.94 -14.48
CA LEU A 312 -24.86 -8.65 -15.71
C LEU A 312 -24.48 -7.29 -16.31
N LYS A 313 -24.37 -6.23 -15.51
CA LYS A 313 -23.91 -4.91 -16.00
C LYS A 313 -22.48 -4.96 -16.52
N VAL A 314 -21.59 -5.63 -15.79
CA VAL A 314 -20.18 -5.78 -16.19
C VAL A 314 -20.05 -6.63 -17.46
N PHE A 315 -20.76 -7.75 -17.57
CA PHE A 315 -20.78 -8.57 -18.78
C PHE A 315 -21.38 -7.82 -19.99
N ASN A 316 -22.42 -7.00 -19.78
CA ASN A 316 -22.96 -6.15 -20.83
C ASN A 316 -21.95 -5.08 -21.28
N ALA A 317 -21.14 -4.54 -20.35
CA ALA A 317 -20.04 -3.65 -20.70
C ALA A 317 -18.98 -4.39 -21.54
N PHE A 318 -18.57 -5.60 -21.14
CA PHE A 318 -17.63 -6.41 -21.93
C PHE A 318 -18.17 -6.70 -23.33
N LYS A 319 -19.44 -7.11 -23.45
CA LYS A 319 -20.08 -7.37 -24.75
C LYS A 319 -20.05 -6.13 -25.67
N LYS A 320 -20.25 -4.93 -25.10
CA LYS A 320 -20.22 -3.67 -25.83
C LYS A 320 -18.80 -3.28 -26.28
N TYR A 321 -17.80 -3.53 -25.44
CA TYR A 321 -16.46 -2.96 -25.60
C TYR A 321 -15.41 -3.95 -26.14
N ASP A 322 -15.62 -5.27 -26.03
CA ASP A 322 -14.75 -6.30 -26.58
C ASP A 322 -14.43 -6.10 -28.07
N PRO A 323 -15.39 -5.80 -28.96
CA PRO A 323 -15.09 -5.59 -30.39
C PRO A 323 -14.17 -4.39 -30.66
N ILE A 324 -14.15 -3.41 -29.74
CA ILE A 324 -13.44 -2.14 -29.91
C ILE A 324 -12.07 -2.20 -29.24
N PHE A 325 -11.99 -2.73 -28.02
CA PHE A 325 -10.81 -2.58 -27.14
C PHE A 325 -10.10 -3.90 -26.80
N ARG A 326 -10.40 -5.03 -27.45
CA ARG A 326 -9.70 -6.32 -27.22
C ARG A 326 -8.18 -6.30 -27.38
N GLY A 327 -7.62 -5.30 -28.08
CA GLY A 327 -6.17 -5.10 -28.23
C GLY A 327 -5.56 -4.07 -27.28
N ASP A 328 -6.37 -3.46 -26.40
CA ASP A 328 -5.93 -2.47 -25.43
C ASP A 328 -5.53 -3.18 -24.12
N ALA A 329 -4.27 -2.98 -23.68
CA ALA A 329 -3.74 -3.66 -22.50
C ALA A 329 -4.45 -3.27 -21.19
N TYR A 330 -4.91 -2.02 -21.07
CA TYR A 330 -5.67 -1.56 -19.91
C TYR A 330 -7.05 -2.23 -19.85
N TYR A 331 -7.73 -2.31 -20.99
CA TYR A 331 -9.00 -3.01 -21.10
C TYR A 331 -8.87 -4.50 -20.73
N VAL A 332 -7.93 -5.20 -21.35
CA VAL A 332 -7.71 -6.63 -21.16
C VAL A 332 -7.37 -6.96 -19.70
N SER A 333 -6.45 -6.20 -19.10
CA SER A 333 -6.06 -6.38 -17.71
C SER A 333 -7.21 -6.13 -16.73
N THR A 334 -7.95 -5.03 -16.92
CA THR A 334 -9.10 -4.68 -16.06
C THR A 334 -10.22 -5.71 -16.20
N LYS A 335 -10.52 -6.16 -17.42
CA LYS A 335 -11.49 -7.23 -17.69
C LYS A 335 -11.11 -8.51 -16.93
N LEU A 336 -9.87 -8.97 -17.08
CA LEU A 336 -9.38 -10.18 -16.40
C LEU A 336 -9.44 -10.03 -14.88
N SER A 337 -9.03 -8.89 -14.33
CA SER A 337 -9.10 -8.60 -12.90
C SER A 337 -10.54 -8.65 -12.38
N LEU A 338 -11.48 -7.97 -13.03
CA LEU A 338 -12.91 -8.04 -12.66
C LEU A 338 -13.45 -9.47 -12.72
N MET A 339 -13.06 -10.24 -13.74
CA MET A 339 -13.50 -11.64 -13.87
C MET A 339 -13.07 -12.52 -12.70
N GLN A 340 -11.95 -12.21 -12.03
CA GLN A 340 -11.50 -12.95 -10.84
C GLN A 340 -12.31 -12.62 -9.58
N HIS A 341 -12.97 -11.45 -9.52
CA HIS A 341 -13.72 -11.02 -8.34
C HIS A 341 -15.14 -11.60 -8.27
N PHE A 342 -15.67 -12.10 -9.39
CA PHE A 342 -16.97 -12.76 -9.42
C PHE A 342 -16.97 -14.04 -8.57
N ARG A 343 -17.80 -14.08 -7.53
CA ARG A 343 -17.97 -15.24 -6.63
C ARG A 343 -18.84 -16.33 -7.28
N SER A 344 -18.29 -17.06 -8.25
CA SER A 344 -18.89 -18.32 -8.74
C SER A 344 -17.85 -19.26 -9.35
N ASP A 345 -18.05 -20.58 -9.23
CA ASP A 345 -17.18 -21.59 -9.86
C ASP A 345 -17.17 -21.48 -11.40
N ARG A 346 -18.22 -20.91 -11.99
CA ARG A 346 -18.29 -20.60 -13.42
C ARG A 346 -17.40 -19.41 -13.79
N ALA A 347 -17.24 -18.44 -12.90
CA ALA A 347 -16.42 -17.26 -13.15
C ALA A 347 -14.95 -17.59 -13.27
N TYR A 348 -14.40 -18.41 -12.37
CA TYR A 348 -12.98 -18.80 -12.47
C TYR A 348 -12.68 -19.59 -13.75
N ARG A 349 -13.60 -20.45 -14.21
CA ARG A 349 -13.48 -21.14 -15.50
C ARG A 349 -13.50 -20.16 -16.68
N ASN A 350 -14.38 -19.16 -16.66
CA ASN A 350 -14.42 -18.13 -17.70
C ASN A 350 -13.16 -17.27 -17.70
N TYR A 351 -12.68 -16.83 -16.53
CA TYR A 351 -11.40 -16.14 -16.38
C TYR A 351 -10.25 -16.97 -16.96
N SER A 352 -10.21 -18.26 -16.63
CA SER A 352 -9.18 -19.18 -17.12
C SER A 352 -9.16 -19.27 -18.65
N LYS A 353 -10.33 -19.41 -19.27
CA LYS A 353 -10.47 -19.47 -20.73
C LYS A 353 -10.05 -18.16 -21.41
N GLU A 354 -10.40 -17.02 -20.82
CA GLU A 354 -10.04 -15.71 -21.35
C GLU A 354 -8.53 -15.42 -21.20
N LEU A 355 -7.96 -15.75 -20.04
CA LEU A 355 -6.53 -15.59 -19.76
C LEU A 355 -5.67 -16.40 -20.72
N ALA A 356 -6.08 -17.64 -21.03
CA ALA A 356 -5.37 -18.51 -21.98
C ALA A 356 -5.27 -17.87 -23.38
N LYS A 357 -6.35 -17.25 -23.86
CA LYS A 357 -6.42 -16.60 -25.19
C LYS A 357 -5.69 -15.26 -25.25
N THR A 358 -5.47 -14.63 -24.11
CA THR A 358 -4.93 -13.27 -24.02
C THR A 358 -3.46 -13.23 -24.46
N PRO A 359 -3.04 -12.43 -25.46
CA PRO A 359 -1.64 -12.30 -25.83
C PRO A 359 -0.74 -11.83 -24.68
N ASN A 360 0.46 -12.43 -24.52
CA ASN A 360 1.35 -12.16 -23.39
C ASN A 360 1.78 -10.69 -23.28
N HIS A 361 1.99 -10.00 -24.41
CA HIS A 361 2.40 -8.60 -24.43
C HIS A 361 1.34 -7.65 -23.84
N LEU A 362 0.05 -8.03 -23.85
CA LEU A 362 -1.02 -7.25 -23.19
C LEU A 362 -1.03 -7.42 -21.67
N LEU A 363 -0.23 -8.36 -21.14
CA LEU A 363 -0.10 -8.65 -19.71
C LEU A 363 1.25 -8.23 -19.13
N GLU A 364 2.11 -7.53 -19.88
CA GLU A 364 3.48 -7.20 -19.46
C GLU A 364 3.55 -6.48 -18.10
N SER A 365 2.58 -5.63 -17.79
CA SER A 365 2.48 -4.92 -16.51
C SER A 365 1.59 -5.61 -15.47
N GLN A 366 1.13 -6.83 -15.73
CA GLN A 366 0.10 -7.53 -14.96
C GLN A 366 0.64 -8.83 -14.37
N TYR A 367 1.45 -8.70 -13.33
CA TYR A 367 2.24 -9.80 -12.77
C TYR A 367 1.37 -10.97 -12.26
N SER A 368 0.24 -10.68 -11.61
CA SER A 368 -0.69 -11.71 -11.13
C SER A 368 -1.32 -12.51 -12.28
N HIS A 369 -1.69 -11.85 -13.38
CA HIS A 369 -2.24 -12.53 -14.56
C HIS A 369 -1.17 -13.34 -15.29
N LEU A 370 0.06 -12.81 -15.44
CA LEU A 370 1.18 -13.56 -16.00
C LEU A 370 1.49 -14.81 -15.18
N PHE A 371 1.58 -14.69 -13.85
CA PHE A 371 1.79 -15.82 -12.94
C PHE A 371 0.69 -16.88 -13.10
N ASN A 372 -0.57 -16.46 -13.01
CA ASN A 372 -1.72 -17.37 -13.19
C ASN A 372 -1.75 -18.03 -14.57
N LYS A 373 -1.25 -17.34 -15.61
CA LYS A 373 -1.17 -17.89 -16.95
C LYS A 373 -0.04 -18.90 -17.07
N LEU A 374 1.14 -18.58 -16.52
CA LEU A 374 2.30 -19.46 -16.50
C LEU A 374 1.97 -20.78 -15.80
N GLN A 375 1.34 -20.72 -14.62
CA GLN A 375 0.97 -21.91 -13.85
C GLN A 375 0.03 -22.88 -14.60
N LYS A 376 -0.71 -22.39 -15.62
CA LYS A 376 -1.64 -23.22 -16.40
C LYS A 376 -1.02 -23.89 -17.62
N VAL A 377 0.19 -23.47 -18.00
CA VAL A 377 0.87 -23.95 -19.20
C VAL A 377 2.24 -24.56 -18.93
N ALA A 378 2.82 -24.32 -17.75
CA ALA A 378 4.16 -24.79 -17.37
C ALA A 378 4.29 -26.31 -17.50
N ASP A 379 3.24 -27.05 -17.14
CA ASP A 379 3.13 -28.50 -17.22
C ASP A 379 2.67 -29.02 -18.60
N LYS A 380 2.28 -28.13 -19.52
CA LYS A 380 1.69 -28.49 -20.83
C LYS A 380 2.61 -28.19 -22.00
N SER A 381 3.35 -27.09 -21.95
CA SER A 381 4.19 -26.62 -23.05
C SER A 381 5.34 -25.77 -22.53
N ALA A 382 6.55 -26.33 -22.59
CA ALA A 382 7.77 -25.61 -22.24
C ALA A 382 7.98 -24.34 -23.08
N ASP A 383 7.62 -24.35 -24.37
CA ASP A 383 7.74 -23.17 -25.23
C ASP A 383 6.79 -22.05 -24.83
N SER A 384 5.53 -22.39 -24.53
CA SER A 384 4.53 -21.41 -24.08
C SER A 384 4.91 -20.84 -22.73
N ALA A 385 5.37 -21.68 -21.82
CA ALA A 385 5.84 -21.29 -20.50
C ALA A 385 7.08 -20.38 -20.59
N TYR A 386 8.05 -20.73 -21.42
CA TYR A 386 9.24 -19.91 -21.67
C TYR A 386 8.87 -18.52 -22.22
N ALA A 387 7.93 -18.45 -23.17
CA ALA A 387 7.45 -17.18 -23.72
C ALA A 387 6.76 -16.28 -22.68
N ILE A 388 6.08 -16.86 -21.68
CA ILE A 388 5.49 -16.10 -20.56
C ILE A 388 6.59 -15.69 -19.56
N ALA A 389 7.53 -16.59 -19.27
CA ALA A 389 8.65 -16.36 -18.37
C ALA A 389 9.51 -15.15 -18.80
N GLN A 390 9.62 -14.87 -20.10
CA GLN A 390 10.28 -13.66 -20.61
C GLN A 390 9.65 -12.36 -20.06
N TYR A 391 8.33 -12.29 -19.95
CA TYR A 391 7.64 -11.14 -19.36
C TYR A 391 7.76 -11.17 -17.83
N MET A 392 7.56 -12.33 -17.20
CA MET A 392 7.67 -12.47 -15.76
C MET A 392 9.06 -12.17 -15.21
N SER A 393 10.12 -12.41 -15.98
CA SER A 393 11.51 -12.16 -15.56
C SER A 393 11.79 -10.70 -15.19
N LYS A 394 10.92 -9.77 -15.60
CA LYS A 394 10.98 -8.34 -15.26
C LYS A 394 10.30 -8.01 -13.92
N THR A 395 9.82 -9.02 -13.19
CA THR A 395 8.96 -8.89 -12.02
C THR A 395 9.63 -9.52 -10.80
N PRO A 396 9.40 -9.00 -9.58
CA PRO A 396 9.92 -9.61 -8.36
C PRO A 396 9.48 -11.07 -8.17
N SER A 397 8.26 -11.41 -8.61
CA SER A 397 7.65 -12.75 -8.43
C SER A 397 8.28 -13.88 -9.26
N PHE A 398 9.20 -13.58 -10.17
CA PHE A 398 9.79 -14.61 -11.03
C PHE A 398 10.69 -15.57 -10.26
N SER A 399 11.54 -15.03 -9.37
CA SER A 399 12.40 -15.86 -8.51
C SER A 399 11.56 -16.75 -7.60
N ASP A 400 10.53 -16.19 -6.96
CA ASP A 400 9.56 -16.95 -6.17
C ASP A 400 8.89 -18.07 -6.97
N TRP A 401 8.44 -17.78 -8.19
CA TRP A 401 7.84 -18.82 -9.04
C TRP A 401 8.85 -19.93 -9.35
N VAL A 402 10.09 -19.60 -9.75
CA VAL A 402 11.12 -20.59 -10.08
C VAL A 402 11.43 -21.47 -8.86
N HIS A 403 11.67 -20.88 -7.70
CA HIS A 403 12.20 -21.62 -6.54
C HIS A 403 11.13 -22.20 -5.64
N ASN A 404 9.93 -21.62 -5.60
CA ASN A 404 8.87 -22.08 -4.70
C ASN A 404 7.79 -22.86 -5.44
N SER A 405 7.50 -22.56 -6.71
CA SER A 405 6.52 -23.35 -7.50
C SER A 405 7.22 -24.36 -8.41
N PHE A 406 7.94 -23.89 -9.42
CA PHE A 406 8.50 -24.71 -10.48
C PHE A 406 9.53 -25.73 -10.00
N ALA A 407 10.35 -25.38 -9.00
CA ALA A 407 11.32 -26.31 -8.40
C ALA A 407 10.68 -27.60 -7.85
N GLN A 408 9.40 -27.56 -7.44
CA GLN A 408 8.71 -28.72 -6.87
C GLN A 408 8.49 -29.84 -7.90
N ASP A 409 8.42 -29.49 -9.19
CA ASP A 409 8.26 -30.46 -10.29
C ASP A 409 9.40 -31.48 -10.35
N PHE A 410 10.55 -31.14 -9.74
CA PHE A 410 11.77 -31.95 -9.74
C PHE A 410 11.99 -32.73 -8.43
N LEU A 411 11.05 -32.71 -7.49
CA LEU A 411 11.12 -33.53 -6.27
C LEU A 411 10.96 -35.03 -6.56
N ARG A 412 10.30 -35.39 -7.66
CA ARG A 412 10.16 -36.77 -8.13
C ARG A 412 11.38 -37.16 -8.98
N ASP A 413 11.59 -38.48 -9.14
CA ASP A 413 12.61 -38.96 -10.06
C ASP A 413 12.25 -38.64 -11.50
N ARG A 414 13.28 -38.40 -12.33
CA ARG A 414 13.09 -38.07 -13.74
C ARG A 414 12.26 -39.16 -14.42
N TYR A 415 11.15 -38.77 -15.05
CA TYR A 415 10.21 -39.65 -15.75
C TYR A 415 9.41 -40.60 -14.86
N GLN A 416 9.36 -40.38 -13.54
CA GLN A 416 8.39 -41.07 -12.69
C GLN A 416 6.98 -40.63 -13.07
N LYS A 417 6.28 -41.48 -13.84
CA LYS A 417 4.90 -41.24 -14.23
C LYS A 417 3.97 -41.41 -13.03
N PRO A 418 2.85 -40.66 -12.98
CA PRO A 418 1.75 -40.98 -12.07
C PRO A 418 1.34 -42.45 -12.21
N SER A 419 1.06 -43.10 -11.09
CA SER A 419 0.54 -44.47 -11.07
C SER A 419 -0.85 -44.55 -11.69
N GLU A 420 -1.23 -45.74 -12.18
CA GLU A 420 -2.58 -45.97 -12.73
C GLU A 420 -3.68 -45.65 -11.70
N GLU A 421 -3.40 -45.94 -10.42
CA GLU A 421 -4.31 -45.64 -9.32
C GLU A 421 -4.47 -44.12 -9.09
N GLU A 422 -3.37 -43.34 -9.06
CA GLU A 422 -3.44 -41.88 -8.98
C GLU A 422 -4.24 -41.29 -10.15
N MET A 423 -4.04 -41.82 -11.36
CA MET A 423 -4.73 -41.38 -12.57
C MET A 423 -6.22 -41.70 -12.57
N ARG A 424 -6.60 -42.86 -12.05
CA ARG A 424 -8.00 -43.27 -11.86
C ARG A 424 -8.67 -42.42 -10.78
N ASN A 425 -8.03 -42.26 -9.62
CA ASN A 425 -8.56 -41.46 -8.52
C ASN A 425 -8.78 -39.99 -8.94
N PHE A 426 -7.84 -39.44 -9.72
CA PHE A 426 -8.00 -38.12 -10.33
C PHE A 426 -9.23 -38.07 -11.24
N ALA A 427 -9.34 -38.99 -12.21
CA ALA A 427 -10.46 -39.03 -13.16
C ALA A 427 -11.81 -39.13 -12.44
N GLU A 428 -11.94 -40.01 -11.45
CA GLU A 428 -13.15 -40.14 -10.64
C GLU A 428 -13.48 -38.85 -9.88
N HIS A 429 -12.47 -38.17 -9.32
CA HIS A 429 -12.66 -36.91 -8.60
C HIS A 429 -13.16 -35.80 -9.53
N VAL A 430 -12.49 -35.55 -10.66
CA VAL A 430 -12.88 -34.46 -11.56
C VAL A 430 -14.18 -34.76 -12.31
N LYS A 431 -14.51 -36.03 -12.54
CA LYS A 431 -15.82 -36.44 -13.07
C LYS A 431 -16.95 -36.08 -12.10
N LYS A 432 -16.74 -36.22 -10.78
CA LYS A 432 -17.68 -35.73 -9.75
C LYS A 432 -17.80 -34.20 -9.74
N LEU A 433 -16.77 -33.48 -10.18
CA LEU A 433 -16.80 -32.02 -10.38
C LEU A 433 -17.39 -31.58 -11.73
N GLY A 434 -17.89 -32.54 -12.53
CA GLY A 434 -18.59 -32.27 -13.79
C GLY A 434 -17.68 -32.05 -15.01
N TRP A 435 -16.45 -32.57 -14.99
CA TRP A 435 -15.58 -32.58 -16.17
C TRP A 435 -16.07 -33.61 -17.20
N THR A 436 -15.90 -33.31 -18.49
CA THR A 436 -16.21 -34.25 -19.58
C THR A 436 -15.12 -35.32 -19.72
N ASP A 437 -15.45 -36.47 -20.30
CA ASP A 437 -14.45 -37.54 -20.54
C ASP A 437 -13.29 -37.05 -21.43
N GLU A 438 -13.54 -36.11 -22.34
CA GLU A 438 -12.53 -35.44 -23.17
C GLU A 438 -11.60 -34.54 -22.34
N GLU A 439 -12.16 -33.73 -21.43
CA GLU A 439 -11.38 -32.88 -20.51
C GLU A 439 -10.49 -33.74 -19.59
N ILE A 440 -11.01 -34.89 -19.15
CA ILE A 440 -10.28 -35.85 -18.32
C ILE A 440 -9.13 -36.48 -19.10
N ALA A 441 -9.40 -36.98 -20.31
CA ALA A 441 -8.38 -37.65 -21.13
C ALA A 441 -7.23 -36.70 -21.49
N GLU A 442 -7.54 -35.46 -21.85
CA GLU A 442 -6.52 -34.45 -22.17
C GLU A 442 -5.69 -34.07 -20.94
N GLU A 443 -6.32 -33.88 -19.79
CA GLU A 443 -5.59 -33.55 -18.55
C GLU A 443 -4.76 -34.73 -18.04
N GLN A 444 -5.24 -35.96 -18.22
CA GLN A 444 -4.45 -37.17 -17.94
C GLN A 444 -3.21 -37.24 -18.83
N LYS A 445 -3.35 -36.94 -20.13
CA LYS A 445 -2.21 -36.84 -21.06
C LYS A 445 -1.22 -35.76 -20.62
N ASN A 446 -1.70 -34.59 -20.21
CA ASN A 446 -0.85 -33.51 -19.70
C ASN A 446 -0.07 -33.97 -18.46
N ARG A 447 -0.72 -34.63 -17.50
CA ARG A 447 -0.08 -35.17 -16.29
C ARG A 447 1.00 -36.21 -16.58
N LEU A 448 0.83 -37.02 -17.64
CA LEU A 448 1.85 -37.99 -18.08
C LEU A 448 3.10 -37.31 -18.66
N ASN A 449 2.92 -36.16 -19.33
CA ASN A 449 3.99 -35.45 -20.03
C ASN A 449 4.59 -34.29 -19.21
N SER A 450 3.95 -33.90 -18.11
CA SER A 450 4.31 -32.73 -17.30
C SER A 450 5.77 -32.74 -16.85
N SER A 451 6.27 -33.87 -16.35
CA SER A 451 7.68 -33.99 -15.95
C SER A 451 8.62 -33.64 -17.10
N GLU A 452 8.40 -34.21 -18.29
CA GLU A 452 9.23 -33.94 -19.47
C GLU A 452 9.21 -32.45 -19.85
N GLN A 453 8.03 -31.81 -19.82
CA GLN A 453 7.90 -30.37 -20.10
C GLN A 453 8.68 -29.52 -19.09
N SER A 454 8.63 -29.86 -17.80
CA SER A 454 9.39 -29.13 -16.76
C SER A 454 10.89 -29.23 -17.01
N TYR A 455 11.42 -30.39 -17.40
CA TYR A 455 12.83 -30.54 -17.76
C TYR A 455 13.23 -29.71 -18.98
N ILE A 456 12.43 -29.72 -20.06
CA ILE A 456 12.67 -28.92 -21.25
C ILE A 456 12.64 -27.42 -20.91
N LEU A 457 11.68 -27.00 -20.08
CA LEU A 457 11.56 -25.61 -19.65
C LEU A 457 12.77 -25.18 -18.82
N LEU A 458 13.22 -25.99 -17.87
CA LEU A 458 14.39 -25.69 -17.04
C LEU A 458 15.66 -25.51 -17.90
N ASP A 459 15.86 -26.36 -18.90
CA ASP A 459 16.97 -26.22 -19.85
C ASP A 459 16.88 -24.91 -20.65
N LYS A 460 15.69 -24.57 -21.16
CA LYS A 460 15.44 -23.29 -21.86
C LYS A 460 15.71 -22.07 -20.98
N LEU A 461 15.30 -22.11 -19.70
CA LEU A 461 15.54 -21.03 -18.75
C LEU A 461 17.04 -20.87 -18.46
N ASN A 462 17.74 -21.98 -18.23
CA ASN A 462 19.18 -22.00 -17.98
C ASN A 462 20.00 -21.51 -19.19
N ASN A 463 19.59 -21.87 -20.40
CA ASN A 463 20.24 -21.48 -21.65
C ASN A 463 19.69 -20.18 -22.24
N SER A 464 18.90 -19.41 -21.47
CA SER A 464 18.28 -18.19 -21.97
C SER A 464 19.30 -17.09 -22.26
N ASN A 465 19.06 -16.34 -23.34
CA ASN A 465 19.77 -15.09 -23.63
C ASN A 465 19.43 -13.98 -22.62
N ASN A 466 18.33 -14.09 -21.88
CA ASN A 466 17.97 -13.16 -20.82
C ASN A 466 18.79 -13.48 -19.54
N PRO A 467 19.69 -12.58 -19.09
CA PRO A 467 20.53 -12.84 -17.93
C PRO A 467 19.74 -13.04 -16.63
N ALA A 468 18.60 -12.36 -16.46
CA ALA A 468 17.77 -12.51 -15.26
C ALA A 468 17.18 -13.93 -15.19
N MET A 469 16.67 -14.44 -16.31
CA MET A 469 16.14 -15.81 -16.40
C MET A 469 17.23 -16.85 -16.12
N ARG A 470 18.37 -16.70 -16.80
CA ARG A 470 19.51 -17.61 -16.64
C ARG A 470 20.02 -17.65 -15.21
N LYS A 471 20.30 -16.49 -14.60
CA LYS A 471 20.82 -16.40 -13.22
C LYS A 471 19.87 -16.98 -12.19
N THR A 472 18.57 -16.75 -12.36
CA THR A 472 17.54 -17.31 -11.47
C THR A 472 17.46 -18.84 -11.59
N ALA A 473 17.43 -19.37 -12.82
CA ALA A 473 17.24 -20.80 -13.04
C ALA A 473 18.51 -21.66 -12.85
N HIS A 474 19.70 -21.08 -12.97
CA HIS A 474 20.95 -21.84 -13.02
C HIS A 474 21.23 -22.69 -11.77
N PRO A 475 21.07 -22.20 -10.53
CA PRO A 475 21.25 -23.04 -9.35
C PRO A 475 20.29 -24.23 -9.28
N LEU A 476 19.02 -24.03 -9.64
CA LEU A 476 18.03 -25.11 -9.76
C LEU A 476 18.48 -26.14 -10.80
N TYR A 477 18.93 -25.68 -11.98
CA TYR A 477 19.45 -26.54 -13.05
C TYR A 477 20.63 -27.40 -12.57
N LEU A 478 21.58 -26.83 -11.84
CA LEU A 478 22.73 -27.56 -11.30
C LEU A 478 22.31 -28.66 -10.33
N TRP A 479 21.38 -28.37 -9.41
CA TRP A 479 20.87 -29.37 -8.48
C TRP A 479 20.08 -30.46 -9.20
N VAL A 480 19.17 -30.13 -10.12
CA VAL A 480 18.37 -31.11 -10.87
C VAL A 480 19.27 -32.04 -11.68
N THR A 481 20.27 -31.47 -12.37
CA THR A 481 21.28 -32.26 -13.11
C THR A 481 22.09 -33.17 -12.18
N SER A 482 22.47 -32.67 -11.00
CA SER A 482 23.21 -33.44 -9.99
C SER A 482 22.37 -34.57 -9.39
N LYS A 483 21.09 -34.31 -9.09
CA LYS A 483 20.15 -35.29 -8.54
C LYS A 483 19.97 -36.48 -9.49
N ASP A 484 19.72 -36.18 -10.77
CA ASP A 484 19.50 -37.20 -11.79
C ASP A 484 20.78 -37.97 -12.15
N ASN A 485 21.94 -37.43 -11.80
CA ASN A 485 23.26 -38.06 -11.97
C ASN A 485 23.95 -38.28 -10.60
N SER A 486 23.19 -38.61 -9.56
CA SER A 486 23.68 -38.67 -8.17
C SER A 486 24.83 -39.64 -7.91
N LYS A 487 25.10 -40.58 -8.83
CA LYS A 487 26.23 -41.51 -8.77
C LYS A 487 27.47 -41.02 -9.55
N ASP A 488 27.33 -40.00 -10.40
CA ASP A 488 28.42 -39.44 -11.18
C ASP A 488 29.14 -38.34 -10.39
N LYS A 489 30.27 -38.72 -9.79
CA LYS A 489 31.13 -37.82 -9.00
C LYS A 489 31.60 -36.59 -9.78
N SER A 490 31.87 -36.74 -11.09
CA SER A 490 32.33 -35.63 -11.93
C SER A 490 31.27 -34.54 -12.04
N VAL A 491 30.00 -34.95 -12.25
CA VAL A 491 28.87 -34.02 -12.30
C VAL A 491 28.70 -33.29 -10.96
N LEU A 492 28.73 -34.02 -9.84
CA LEU A 492 28.57 -33.43 -8.51
C LEU A 492 29.71 -32.43 -8.17
N MET A 493 30.95 -32.79 -8.47
CA MET A 493 32.11 -31.92 -8.24
C MET A 493 32.08 -30.67 -9.12
N LYS A 494 31.64 -30.81 -10.38
CA LYS A 494 31.46 -29.67 -11.29
C LYS A 494 30.39 -28.72 -10.76
N ALA A 495 29.26 -29.25 -10.28
CA ALA A 495 28.20 -28.44 -9.70
C ALA A 495 28.71 -27.67 -8.47
N ALA A 496 29.42 -28.33 -7.54
CA ALA A 496 30.03 -27.66 -6.38
C ALA A 496 31.00 -26.53 -6.78
N THR A 497 31.78 -26.76 -7.82
CA THR A 497 32.71 -25.76 -8.37
C THR A 497 31.96 -24.54 -8.92
N GLU A 498 30.85 -24.75 -9.64
CA GLU A 498 30.04 -23.65 -10.17
C GLU A 498 29.39 -22.83 -9.06
N PHE A 499 28.86 -23.46 -8.00
CA PHE A 499 28.36 -22.75 -6.82
C PHE A 499 29.43 -21.88 -6.15
N GLY A 500 30.68 -22.36 -6.09
CA GLY A 500 31.80 -21.60 -5.55
C GLY A 500 32.17 -20.35 -6.36
N LYS A 501 31.81 -20.29 -7.65
CA LYS A 501 32.09 -19.15 -8.54
C LYS A 501 30.97 -18.10 -8.57
N MET A 502 29.77 -18.42 -8.08
CA MET A 502 28.63 -17.51 -8.13
C MET A 502 28.86 -16.30 -7.23
N SER A 503 28.43 -15.12 -7.70
CA SER A 503 28.42 -13.92 -6.87
C SER A 503 27.34 -14.01 -5.77
N PRO A 504 27.48 -13.29 -4.64
CA PRO A 504 26.42 -13.24 -3.62
C PRO A 504 25.05 -12.85 -4.17
N ALA A 505 25.00 -11.96 -5.16
CA ALA A 505 23.76 -11.51 -5.79
C ALA A 505 23.12 -12.63 -6.66
N ASP A 506 23.92 -13.41 -7.37
CA ASP A 506 23.41 -14.53 -8.18
C ASP A 506 22.90 -15.68 -7.29
N LEU A 507 23.59 -15.95 -6.18
CA LEU A 507 23.14 -16.92 -5.18
C LEU A 507 21.84 -16.49 -4.52
N GLN A 508 21.69 -15.21 -4.18
CA GLN A 508 20.43 -14.71 -3.65
C GLN A 508 19.30 -14.89 -4.67
N THR A 509 19.51 -14.37 -5.89
CA THR A 509 18.50 -14.38 -6.96
C THR A 509 18.06 -15.80 -7.32
N GLY A 510 19.00 -16.75 -7.33
CA GLY A 510 18.76 -18.13 -7.72
C GLY A 510 18.54 -19.11 -6.56
N ASN A 511 18.34 -18.62 -5.33
CA ASN A 511 18.28 -19.42 -4.11
C ASN A 511 19.41 -20.48 -4.01
N GLY A 512 20.63 -20.05 -4.31
CA GLY A 512 21.78 -20.93 -4.44
C GLY A 512 22.18 -21.62 -3.13
N GLY A 513 21.89 -21.01 -1.97
CA GLY A 513 22.12 -21.64 -0.67
C GLY A 513 21.36 -22.95 -0.51
N ARG A 514 20.07 -23.00 -0.87
CA ARG A 514 19.27 -24.23 -0.85
C ARG A 514 19.91 -25.32 -1.70
N TYR A 515 20.17 -25.03 -2.96
CA TYR A 515 20.64 -26.03 -3.91
C TYR A 515 22.07 -26.49 -3.64
N ALA A 516 22.94 -25.62 -3.12
CA ALA A 516 24.27 -26.01 -2.67
C ALA A 516 24.22 -27.02 -1.52
N LEU A 517 23.32 -26.83 -0.54
CA LEU A 517 23.14 -27.78 0.56
C LEU A 517 22.52 -29.11 0.12
N LEU A 518 21.70 -29.13 -0.93
CA LEU A 518 21.22 -30.37 -1.53
C LEU A 518 22.34 -31.13 -2.25
N ILE A 519 23.22 -30.41 -2.96
CA ILE A 519 24.41 -31.00 -3.59
C ILE A 519 25.41 -31.50 -2.55
N TYR A 520 25.56 -30.79 -1.43
CA TYR A 520 26.36 -31.27 -0.29
C TYR A 520 25.93 -32.69 0.14
N ASP A 521 24.63 -32.93 0.30
CA ASP A 521 24.10 -34.24 0.68
C ASP A 521 24.38 -35.30 -0.39
N LEU A 522 24.21 -34.96 -1.68
CA LEU A 522 24.57 -35.87 -2.79
C LEU A 522 26.06 -36.23 -2.80
N LEU A 523 26.95 -35.24 -2.59
CA LEU A 523 28.39 -35.47 -2.51
C LEU A 523 28.77 -36.38 -1.33
N GLN A 524 28.14 -36.16 -0.16
CA GLN A 524 28.37 -37.03 1.00
C GLN A 524 27.95 -38.47 0.71
N ARG A 525 26.79 -38.69 0.10
CA ARG A 525 26.31 -40.02 -0.30
C ARG A 525 27.20 -40.68 -1.36
N ALA A 526 27.80 -39.89 -2.24
CA ALA A 526 28.76 -40.37 -3.24
C ALA A 526 30.18 -40.62 -2.70
N GLY A 527 30.43 -40.33 -1.40
CA GLY A 527 31.73 -40.49 -0.76
C GLY A 527 32.75 -39.38 -1.07
N GLU A 528 32.31 -38.23 -1.60
CA GLU A 528 33.14 -37.07 -1.93
C GLU A 528 33.19 -36.06 -0.77
N SER A 529 33.47 -36.54 0.46
CA SER A 529 33.34 -35.74 1.68
C SER A 529 34.20 -34.48 1.70
N LYS A 530 35.43 -34.51 1.17
CA LYS A 530 36.29 -33.31 1.12
C LYS A 530 35.65 -32.18 0.29
N THR A 531 35.11 -32.53 -0.87
CA THR A 531 34.42 -31.56 -1.74
C THR A 531 33.12 -31.08 -1.11
N ALA A 532 32.36 -31.99 -0.49
CA ALA A 532 31.15 -31.64 0.24
C ALA A 532 31.44 -30.60 1.34
N VAL A 533 32.43 -30.87 2.20
CA VAL A 533 32.82 -29.98 3.30
C VAL A 533 33.24 -28.61 2.78
N GLY A 534 34.03 -28.55 1.70
CA GLY A 534 34.41 -27.30 1.05
C GLY A 534 33.22 -26.51 0.50
N LEU A 535 32.25 -27.19 -0.12
CA LEU A 535 31.00 -26.56 -0.57
C LEU A 535 30.21 -25.99 0.61
N LEU A 536 30.06 -26.76 1.70
CA LEU A 536 29.35 -26.31 2.90
C LEU A 536 30.01 -25.07 3.53
N ASP A 537 31.34 -25.04 3.65
CA ASP A 537 32.06 -23.86 4.14
C ASP A 537 31.87 -22.64 3.23
N GLY A 538 31.93 -22.84 1.91
CA GLY A 538 31.66 -21.78 0.93
C GLY A 538 30.24 -21.23 1.07
N THR A 539 29.25 -22.11 1.17
CA THR A 539 27.83 -21.73 1.34
C THR A 539 27.59 -20.96 2.65
N ILE A 540 28.20 -21.39 3.76
CA ILE A 540 28.12 -20.66 5.04
C ILE A 540 28.66 -19.24 4.89
N ASN A 541 29.87 -19.09 4.33
CA ASN A 541 30.50 -17.77 4.17
C ASN A 541 29.66 -16.84 3.28
N GLN A 542 29.04 -17.37 2.23
CA GLN A 542 28.17 -16.61 1.34
C GLN A 542 26.89 -16.15 2.04
N LEU A 543 26.20 -17.06 2.73
CA LEU A 543 24.97 -16.76 3.47
C LEU A 543 25.21 -15.79 4.63
N ASP A 544 26.33 -15.90 5.35
CA ASP A 544 26.69 -14.99 6.45
C ASP A 544 26.76 -13.51 6.01
N GLY A 545 27.11 -13.26 4.74
CA GLY A 545 27.07 -11.92 4.15
C GLY A 545 25.63 -11.42 3.96
N LEU A 546 24.77 -12.26 3.39
CA LEU A 546 23.37 -11.91 3.09
C LEU A 546 22.53 -11.68 4.35
N VAL A 547 22.77 -12.44 5.42
CA VAL A 547 22.00 -12.32 6.68
C VAL A 547 22.35 -11.08 7.51
N LYS A 548 23.36 -10.30 7.12
CA LYS A 548 23.73 -9.03 7.79
C LYS A 548 23.01 -7.81 7.22
N ASP A 549 22.47 -7.90 6.01
CA ASP A 549 21.76 -6.79 5.36
C ASP A 549 20.35 -6.63 5.94
N SER A 550 20.13 -5.55 6.70
CA SER A 550 18.83 -5.24 7.30
C SER A 550 17.81 -4.68 6.32
N LEU A 551 18.22 -4.26 5.13
CA LEU A 551 17.33 -3.79 4.06
C LEU A 551 16.78 -4.96 3.22
N ASN A 552 17.33 -6.16 3.40
CA ASN A 552 16.91 -7.35 2.67
C ASN A 552 15.59 -7.91 3.22
N THR A 553 14.59 -8.01 2.34
CA THR A 553 13.25 -8.54 2.65
C THR A 553 13.23 -10.05 2.87
N GLU A 554 14.22 -10.79 2.38
CA GLU A 554 14.34 -12.25 2.48
C GLU A 554 15.34 -12.71 3.56
N ARG A 555 15.86 -11.78 4.35
CA ARG A 555 16.90 -12.04 5.35
C ARG A 555 16.58 -13.24 6.24
N TYR A 556 15.34 -13.37 6.69
CA TYR A 556 14.91 -14.47 7.56
C TYR A 556 14.93 -15.83 6.85
N ALA A 557 14.55 -15.90 5.57
CA ALA A 557 14.67 -17.14 4.80
C ALA A 557 16.13 -17.58 4.68
N GLN A 558 17.04 -16.64 4.42
CA GLN A 558 18.49 -16.91 4.36
C GLN A 558 19.07 -17.32 5.73
N GLN A 559 18.60 -16.72 6.82
CA GLN A 559 18.98 -17.12 8.19
C GLN A 559 18.60 -18.57 8.49
N ASN A 560 17.43 -19.02 8.04
CA ASN A 560 17.00 -20.40 8.22
C ASN A 560 17.86 -21.41 7.44
N ILE A 561 18.21 -21.10 6.18
CA ILE A 561 19.13 -21.94 5.38
C ILE A 561 20.49 -21.99 6.06
N LEU A 562 20.99 -20.84 6.55
CA LEU A 562 22.26 -20.76 7.25
C LEU A 562 22.26 -21.52 8.59
N ALA A 563 21.16 -21.45 9.35
CA ALA A 563 20.99 -22.24 10.57
C ALA A 563 21.12 -23.74 10.28
N PHE A 564 20.50 -24.22 9.20
CA PHE A 564 20.64 -25.61 8.77
C PHE A 564 22.08 -25.94 8.32
N ALA A 565 22.74 -25.04 7.59
CA ALA A 565 24.14 -25.23 7.19
C ALA A 565 25.07 -25.39 8.42
N TYR A 566 24.89 -24.58 9.45
CA TYR A 566 25.64 -24.74 10.71
C TYR A 566 25.26 -26.02 11.46
N TYR A 567 24.00 -26.45 11.40
CA TYR A 567 23.60 -27.74 11.96
C TYR A 567 24.25 -28.93 11.22
N LEU A 568 24.45 -28.83 9.90
CA LEU A 568 25.24 -29.80 9.14
C LEU A 568 26.70 -29.82 9.59
N LYS A 569 27.32 -28.65 9.81
CA LYS A 569 28.68 -28.55 10.38
C LYS A 569 28.79 -29.16 11.78
N TYR A 570 27.79 -28.96 12.62
CA TYR A 570 27.70 -29.63 13.92
C TYR A 570 27.70 -31.16 13.75
N LYS A 571 26.83 -31.71 12.89
CA LYS A 571 26.77 -33.16 12.66
C LYS A 571 28.09 -33.73 12.12
N GLU A 572 28.77 -33.01 11.24
CA GLU A 572 30.08 -33.40 10.69
C GLU A 572 31.17 -33.49 11.78
N THR A 573 31.15 -32.57 12.74
CA THR A 573 32.23 -32.39 13.72
C THR A 573 31.96 -33.03 15.08
N ALA A 574 30.71 -33.39 15.39
CA ALA A 574 30.30 -33.89 16.70
C ALA A 574 31.10 -35.12 17.18
N ALA A 575 31.50 -36.00 16.26
CA ALA A 575 32.26 -37.21 16.57
C ALA A 575 33.76 -36.97 16.78
N THR A 576 34.31 -35.87 16.27
CA THR A 576 35.77 -35.64 16.20
C THR A 576 36.25 -34.47 17.05
N ASP A 577 35.42 -33.43 17.21
CA ASP A 577 35.73 -32.24 18.00
C ASP A 577 34.45 -31.68 18.65
N SER A 578 34.19 -32.13 19.88
CA SER A 578 32.98 -31.77 20.62
C SER A 578 32.92 -30.27 20.98
N ALA A 579 34.06 -29.60 21.13
CA ALA A 579 34.11 -28.17 21.45
C ALA A 579 33.73 -27.33 20.22
N LYS A 580 34.27 -27.68 19.05
CA LYS A 580 33.95 -27.02 17.79
C LYS A 580 32.52 -27.32 17.34
N ALA A 581 32.08 -28.57 17.47
CA ALA A 581 30.71 -28.97 17.18
C ALA A 581 29.70 -28.16 18.01
N PHE A 582 29.97 -27.97 19.30
CA PHE A 582 29.13 -27.16 20.18
C PHE A 582 29.02 -25.71 19.73
N ARG A 583 30.10 -25.10 19.23
CA ARG A 583 30.06 -23.73 18.66
C ARG A 583 29.20 -23.65 17.42
N TYR A 584 29.24 -24.65 16.54
CA TYR A 584 28.37 -24.69 15.37
C TYR A 584 26.90 -24.87 15.74
N LEU A 585 26.60 -25.71 16.73
CA LEU A 585 25.24 -25.87 17.24
C LEU A 585 24.72 -24.58 17.88
N SER A 586 25.55 -23.86 18.64
CA SER A 586 25.24 -22.51 19.15
C SER A 586 24.86 -21.58 18.02
N ARG A 587 25.67 -21.55 16.96
CA ARG A 587 25.42 -20.68 15.81
C ARG A 587 24.13 -21.04 15.06
N ALA A 588 23.83 -22.33 14.91
CA ALA A 588 22.57 -22.80 14.34
C ALA A 588 21.36 -22.35 15.17
N ALA A 589 21.46 -22.43 16.51
CA ALA A 589 20.41 -21.98 17.43
C ALA A 589 20.24 -20.45 17.45
N GLU A 590 21.34 -19.68 17.36
CA GLU A 590 21.30 -18.22 17.27
C GLU A 590 20.58 -17.70 16.02
N LEU A 591 20.74 -18.41 14.90
CA LEU A 591 20.14 -18.08 13.60
C LEU A 591 18.73 -18.66 13.42
N SER A 592 18.31 -19.55 14.31
CA SER A 592 16.96 -20.10 14.32
C SER A 592 15.94 -19.03 14.76
N PRO A 593 14.69 -19.07 14.26
CA PRO A 593 13.65 -18.09 14.59
C PRO A 593 13.45 -17.88 16.10
N LYS A 594 13.33 -16.60 16.49
CA LYS A 594 13.14 -16.13 17.88
C LYS A 594 11.79 -15.44 18.11
N SER A 595 11.05 -15.19 17.04
CA SER A 595 9.74 -14.52 17.09
C SER A 595 8.88 -14.94 15.91
N GLU A 596 7.58 -14.69 16.00
CA GLU A 596 6.63 -14.95 14.91
C GLU A 596 7.05 -14.32 13.60
N LYS A 597 7.62 -13.11 13.62
CA LYS A 597 8.10 -12.43 12.41
C LYS A 597 9.18 -13.25 11.71
N GLU A 598 10.07 -13.87 12.48
CA GLU A 598 11.14 -14.72 11.94
C GLU A 598 10.57 -16.07 11.44
N SER A 599 9.55 -16.60 12.12
CA SER A 599 8.86 -17.84 11.75
C SER A 599 7.91 -17.70 10.54
N ALA A 600 7.20 -16.58 10.40
CA ALA A 600 6.27 -16.32 9.30
C ALA A 600 6.99 -16.12 7.95
N TYR A 601 8.20 -15.57 8.00
CA TYR A 601 9.12 -15.52 6.87
C TYR A 601 10.06 -16.74 6.82
N ALA A 602 9.88 -17.71 7.71
CA ALA A 602 10.68 -18.92 7.68
C ALA A 602 10.36 -19.70 6.41
N SER A 603 11.43 -20.20 5.83
CA SER A 603 11.51 -20.79 4.52
C SER A 603 10.80 -22.15 4.42
N SER A 604 9.47 -22.14 4.42
CA SER A 604 8.63 -23.34 4.35
C SER A 604 9.03 -24.26 3.19
N TYR A 605 9.25 -23.69 2.00
CA TYR A 605 9.78 -24.42 0.84
C TYR A 605 11.18 -24.96 1.11
N ASP A 606 12.14 -24.15 1.55
CA ASP A 606 13.50 -24.64 1.80
C ASP A 606 13.53 -25.78 2.81
N ARG A 607 12.69 -25.74 3.86
CA ARG A 607 12.61 -26.85 4.84
C ARG A 607 12.12 -28.14 4.23
N VAL A 608 11.13 -28.08 3.36
CA VAL A 608 10.62 -29.25 2.63
C VAL A 608 11.71 -29.85 1.75
N PHE A 609 12.43 -29.01 0.98
CA PHE A 609 13.52 -29.49 0.12
C PHE A 609 14.70 -30.05 0.92
N LEU A 610 15.14 -29.33 1.94
CA LEU A 610 16.34 -29.65 2.72
C LEU A 610 16.08 -30.70 3.82
N HIS A 611 14.83 -31.09 4.04
CA HIS A 611 14.40 -31.90 5.19
C HIS A 611 14.93 -31.32 6.53
N SER A 612 14.89 -30.00 6.65
CA SER A 612 15.45 -29.26 7.77
C SER A 612 14.38 -28.91 8.81
N LYS A 613 14.79 -28.63 10.05
CA LYS A 613 13.88 -28.19 11.11
C LYS A 613 13.67 -26.69 11.04
N GLU A 614 12.55 -26.23 11.61
CA GLU A 614 12.29 -24.80 11.80
C GLU A 614 13.27 -24.16 12.77
N SER A 615 13.70 -24.89 13.79
CA SER A 615 14.62 -24.38 14.81
C SER A 615 15.54 -25.48 15.32
N TYR A 616 16.77 -25.08 15.65
CA TYR A 616 17.79 -25.93 16.30
C TYR A 616 18.05 -25.51 17.76
N ARG A 617 17.19 -24.64 18.31
CA ARG A 617 17.32 -24.10 19.66
C ARG A 617 17.19 -25.19 20.73
N GLY A 618 16.29 -26.14 20.53
CA GLY A 618 16.07 -27.25 21.47
C GLY A 618 17.29 -28.16 21.59
N GLU A 619 17.93 -28.50 20.48
CA GLU A 619 19.15 -29.31 20.44
C GLU A 619 20.30 -28.61 21.15
N TYR A 620 20.49 -27.30 20.89
CA TYR A 620 21.52 -26.53 21.58
C TYR A 620 21.26 -26.46 23.08
N LEU A 621 20.01 -26.26 23.50
CA LEU A 621 19.65 -26.22 24.91
C LEU A 621 19.88 -27.58 25.60
N ALA A 622 19.57 -28.69 24.93
CA ALA A 622 19.86 -30.03 25.45
C ALA A 622 21.36 -30.26 25.67
N GLU A 623 22.22 -29.77 24.76
CA GLU A 623 23.67 -29.83 24.92
C GLU A 623 24.20 -28.89 26.01
N LEU A 624 23.61 -27.70 26.16
CA LEU A 624 23.90 -26.77 27.24
C LEU A 624 23.62 -27.40 28.61
N PHE A 625 22.49 -28.09 28.76
CA PHE A 625 22.14 -28.82 29.98
C PHE A 625 23.15 -29.92 30.31
N LYS A 626 23.58 -30.72 29.32
CA LYS A 626 24.62 -31.75 29.50
C LYS A 626 25.96 -31.19 29.99
N LYS A 627 26.33 -29.99 29.54
CA LYS A 627 27.59 -29.34 29.93
C LYS A 627 27.56 -28.72 31.32
N GLY A 628 26.36 -28.53 31.90
CA GLY A 628 26.21 -27.92 33.23
C GLY A 628 26.63 -26.44 33.29
N ASP A 629 26.79 -25.75 32.15
CA ASP A 629 27.17 -24.34 32.11
C ASP A 629 25.96 -23.44 32.38
N ARG A 630 25.70 -23.22 33.67
CA ARG A 630 24.59 -22.39 34.16
C ARG A 630 24.58 -20.98 33.57
N SER A 631 25.75 -20.38 33.33
CA SER A 631 25.86 -19.00 32.84
C SER A 631 25.32 -18.83 31.42
N SER A 632 25.46 -19.89 30.61
CA SER A 632 24.97 -19.93 29.22
C SER A 632 23.55 -20.50 29.11
N VAL A 633 23.17 -21.44 29.99
CA VAL A 633 21.83 -22.10 29.97
C VAL A 633 20.71 -21.11 30.29
N LEU A 634 20.83 -20.34 31.38
CA LEU A 634 19.71 -19.55 31.89
C LEU A 634 19.24 -18.46 30.92
N PRO A 635 20.11 -17.64 30.29
CA PRO A 635 19.68 -16.66 29.28
C PRO A 635 18.99 -17.32 28.08
N PHE A 636 19.46 -18.50 27.67
CA PHE A 636 18.89 -19.20 26.53
C PHE A 636 17.49 -19.76 26.81
N ILE A 637 17.24 -20.26 28.03
CA ILE A 637 15.91 -20.70 28.47
C ILE A 637 14.92 -19.53 28.42
N ILE A 638 15.32 -18.35 28.87
CA ILE A 638 14.49 -17.14 28.84
C ILE A 638 14.08 -16.82 27.39
N GLU A 639 15.06 -16.73 26.48
CA GLU A 639 14.80 -16.44 25.07
C GLU A 639 13.95 -17.54 24.40
N HIS A 640 14.18 -18.81 24.73
CA HIS A 640 13.43 -19.95 24.18
C HIS A 640 11.96 -19.95 24.59
N ILE A 641 11.65 -19.73 25.88
CA ILE A 641 10.27 -19.66 26.38
C ILE A 641 9.56 -18.44 25.80
N ASN A 642 10.24 -17.30 25.69
CA ASN A 642 9.64 -16.10 25.09
C ASN A 642 9.27 -16.32 23.61
N ALA A 643 10.09 -17.08 22.88
CA ALA A 643 9.83 -17.42 21.49
C ALA A 643 8.73 -18.49 21.33
N ASN A 644 8.64 -19.45 22.27
CA ASN A 644 7.76 -20.62 22.21
C ASN A 644 7.01 -20.83 23.54
N PRO A 645 6.08 -19.95 23.91
CA PRO A 645 5.44 -19.97 25.22
C PRO A 645 4.56 -21.21 25.47
N ASN A 646 4.11 -21.88 24.40
CA ASN A 646 3.39 -23.16 24.47
C ASN A 646 4.26 -24.33 24.95
N GLN A 647 5.59 -24.23 24.88
CA GLN A 647 6.51 -25.28 25.36
C GLN A 647 6.86 -25.15 26.84
N LEU A 648 6.21 -24.24 27.58
CA LEU A 648 6.54 -23.97 28.98
C LEU A 648 6.52 -25.22 29.86
N GLY A 649 5.52 -26.09 29.73
CA GLY A 649 5.41 -27.32 30.53
C GLY A 649 6.57 -28.29 30.32
N GLU A 650 6.99 -28.50 29.06
CA GLU A 650 8.17 -29.31 28.74
C GLU A 650 9.45 -28.66 29.27
N MET A 651 9.56 -27.34 29.14
CA MET A 651 10.71 -26.58 29.60
C MET A 651 10.84 -26.61 31.11
N LYS A 652 9.72 -26.48 31.83
CA LYS A 652 9.66 -26.60 33.29
C LYS A 652 10.21 -27.95 33.74
N LYS A 653 9.70 -29.04 33.15
CA LYS A 653 10.16 -30.39 33.46
C LYS A 653 11.66 -30.55 33.20
N THR A 654 12.16 -30.00 32.09
CA THR A 654 13.57 -30.06 31.73
C THR A 654 14.45 -29.25 32.69
N TYR A 655 14.02 -28.05 33.07
CA TYR A 655 14.70 -27.20 34.04
C TYR A 655 14.79 -27.87 35.41
N GLU A 656 13.67 -28.36 35.94
CA GLU A 656 13.61 -29.01 37.27
C GLU A 656 14.46 -30.29 37.32
N GLY A 657 14.57 -31.02 36.21
CA GLY A 657 15.43 -32.20 36.10
C GLY A 657 16.93 -31.90 36.16
N HIS A 658 17.36 -30.71 35.72
CA HIS A 658 18.78 -30.33 35.66
C HIS A 658 19.22 -29.38 36.78
N PHE A 659 18.28 -28.67 37.40
CA PHE A 659 18.53 -27.78 38.53
C PHE A 659 17.74 -28.25 39.78
N PRO A 660 18.05 -29.45 40.33
CA PRO A 660 17.31 -29.97 41.48
C PRO A 660 17.47 -29.03 42.69
N GLY A 661 16.33 -28.67 43.30
CA GLY A 661 16.28 -27.75 44.44
C GLY A 661 16.09 -26.27 44.08
N GLU A 662 16.13 -25.91 42.79
CA GLU A 662 15.74 -24.57 42.32
C GLU A 662 14.26 -24.54 41.93
N SER A 663 13.56 -23.47 42.30
CA SER A 663 12.14 -23.29 41.93
C SER A 663 12.05 -22.72 40.52
N PHE A 664 11.57 -23.51 39.57
CA PHE A 664 11.24 -23.02 38.23
C PHE A 664 10.24 -21.86 38.29
N ASN A 665 9.27 -21.92 39.21
CA ASN A 665 8.29 -20.86 39.36
C ASN A 665 8.95 -19.52 39.74
N ARG A 666 9.91 -19.55 40.68
CA ARG A 666 10.70 -18.37 41.04
C ARG A 666 11.56 -17.88 39.88
N PHE A 667 12.22 -18.79 39.17
CA PHE A 667 12.99 -18.44 37.97
C PHE A 667 12.11 -17.78 36.88
N PHE A 668 10.92 -18.32 36.66
CA PHE A 668 9.96 -17.77 35.70
C PHE A 668 9.52 -16.35 36.10
N ALA A 669 9.13 -16.15 37.36
CA ALA A 669 8.74 -14.83 37.86
C ALA A 669 9.90 -13.81 37.81
N GLU A 670 11.06 -14.16 38.36
CA GLU A 670 12.16 -13.21 38.53
C GLU A 670 12.97 -12.95 37.26
N LYS A 671 13.05 -13.93 36.35
CA LYS A 671 13.93 -13.86 35.16
C LYS A 671 13.16 -13.80 33.85
N ILE A 672 12.14 -14.64 33.66
CA ILE A 672 11.40 -14.71 32.39
C ILE A 672 10.44 -13.53 32.26
N ILE A 673 9.54 -13.33 33.22
CA ILE A 673 8.60 -12.20 33.20
C ILE A 673 9.35 -10.85 33.22
N THR A 674 10.43 -10.74 34.00
CA THR A 674 11.27 -9.54 34.02
C THR A 674 11.96 -9.27 32.68
N SER A 675 12.15 -10.27 31.81
CA SER A 675 12.70 -10.06 30.46
C SER A 675 11.71 -9.48 29.45
N TRP A 676 10.41 -9.58 29.73
CA TRP A 676 9.35 -9.07 28.86
C TRP A 676 9.27 -7.54 28.90
N SER A 677 8.66 -6.94 27.88
CA SER A 677 8.47 -5.48 27.85
C SER A 677 7.42 -5.04 28.87
N PRO A 678 7.52 -3.83 29.46
CA PRO A 678 6.40 -3.25 30.18
C PRO A 678 5.19 -3.11 29.25
N ALA A 679 4.00 -3.49 29.73
CA ALA A 679 2.76 -3.26 29.01
C ALA A 679 2.46 -1.75 28.94
N PRO A 680 2.26 -1.16 27.75
CA PRO A 680 1.87 0.24 27.63
C PRO A 680 0.53 0.49 28.32
N ASP A 681 0.43 1.57 29.09
CA ASP A 681 -0.83 1.93 29.73
C ASP A 681 -1.91 2.25 28.69
N PHE A 682 -3.18 1.97 29.02
CA PHE A 682 -4.32 2.31 28.20
C PHE A 682 -5.52 2.68 29.05
N ARG A 683 -6.43 3.44 28.45
CA ARG A 683 -7.75 3.78 28.99
C ARG A 683 -8.72 3.82 27.83
N LEU A 684 -9.57 2.80 27.72
CA LEU A 684 -10.48 2.63 26.60
C LEU A 684 -11.92 2.53 27.08
N LYS A 685 -12.84 2.97 26.22
CA LYS A 685 -14.27 2.91 26.47
C LYS A 685 -14.83 1.55 26.05
N GLY A 686 -15.51 0.90 26.98
CA GLY A 686 -16.25 -0.34 26.80
C GLY A 686 -17.53 -0.14 26.00
N ILE A 687 -17.97 -1.19 25.31
CA ILE A 687 -19.28 -1.20 24.63
C ILE A 687 -20.45 -1.19 25.63
N ASP A 688 -20.18 -1.55 26.89
CA ASP A 688 -21.10 -1.43 28.03
C ASP A 688 -21.14 0.00 28.62
N GLY A 689 -20.36 0.93 28.06
CA GLY A 689 -20.26 2.31 28.51
C GLY A 689 -19.30 2.53 29.69
N LYS A 690 -18.68 1.47 30.23
CA LYS A 690 -17.66 1.59 31.28
C LYS A 690 -16.32 1.94 30.68
N GLU A 691 -15.45 2.48 31.51
CA GLU A 691 -14.06 2.72 31.12
C GLU A 691 -13.20 1.58 31.68
N HIS A 692 -12.28 1.08 30.86
CA HIS A 692 -11.33 0.05 31.23
C HIS A 692 -9.91 0.60 31.10
N ALA A 693 -9.14 0.50 32.17
CA ALA A 693 -7.73 0.86 32.19
C ALA A 693 -6.85 -0.33 32.57
N LEU A 694 -5.60 -0.34 32.10
CA LEU A 694 -4.66 -1.43 32.41
C LEU A 694 -4.52 -1.66 33.92
N LYS A 695 -4.52 -0.58 34.71
CA LYS A 695 -4.42 -0.62 36.18
C LYS A 695 -5.53 -1.45 36.84
N ASP A 696 -6.69 -1.60 36.20
CA ASP A 696 -7.85 -2.32 36.76
C ASP A 696 -7.61 -3.83 36.81
N TYR A 697 -6.60 -4.31 36.08
CA TYR A 697 -6.23 -5.73 35.98
C TYR A 697 -4.95 -6.08 36.74
N LYS A 698 -4.35 -5.12 37.47
CA LYS A 698 -3.10 -5.32 38.20
C LYS A 698 -3.21 -6.48 39.20
N GLY A 699 -2.15 -7.28 39.31
CA GLY A 699 -2.11 -8.44 40.20
C GLY A 699 -2.76 -9.71 39.63
N LYS A 700 -3.28 -9.66 38.40
CA LYS A 700 -3.77 -10.83 37.66
C LYS A 700 -3.09 -10.92 36.31
N TRP A 701 -3.06 -12.13 35.76
CA TRP A 701 -2.76 -12.32 34.35
C TRP A 701 -3.88 -11.71 33.51
N LEU A 702 -3.57 -10.85 32.55
CA LEU A 702 -4.56 -10.26 31.65
C LEU A 702 -4.35 -10.77 30.23
N MET A 703 -5.38 -11.37 29.68
CA MET A 703 -5.45 -11.78 28.28
C MET A 703 -6.14 -10.69 27.46
N LEU A 704 -5.41 -10.08 26.53
CA LEU A 704 -5.94 -9.15 25.53
C LEU A 704 -6.17 -9.86 24.20
N ASP A 705 -7.32 -9.58 23.60
CA ASP A 705 -7.70 -10.08 22.28
C ASP A 705 -8.00 -8.93 21.32
N PHE A 706 -7.16 -8.75 20.30
CA PHE A 706 -7.33 -7.71 19.27
C PHE A 706 -7.99 -8.30 18.02
N TRP A 707 -9.12 -7.73 17.60
CA TRP A 707 -9.96 -8.27 16.53
C TRP A 707 -10.86 -7.21 15.86
N GLY A 708 -11.69 -7.60 14.88
CA GLY A 708 -12.75 -6.75 14.32
C GLY A 708 -13.83 -7.56 13.58
N THR A 709 -15.04 -7.02 13.42
CA THR A 709 -16.18 -7.74 12.77
C THR A 709 -15.93 -8.00 11.28
N TRP A 710 -15.05 -7.23 10.67
CA TRP A 710 -14.58 -7.37 9.30
C TRP A 710 -13.52 -8.47 9.12
N CYS A 711 -12.95 -8.99 10.22
CA CYS A 711 -11.91 -10.01 10.21
C CYS A 711 -12.54 -11.42 10.26
N GLY A 712 -12.56 -12.12 9.13
CA GLY A 712 -13.11 -13.48 9.02
C GLY A 712 -12.53 -14.49 10.03
N PRO A 713 -11.20 -14.66 10.11
CA PRO A 713 -10.58 -15.57 11.09
C PRO A 713 -10.89 -15.20 12.54
N CYS A 714 -10.95 -13.90 12.86
CA CYS A 714 -11.33 -13.44 14.19
C CYS A 714 -12.74 -13.89 14.58
N CYS A 715 -13.71 -13.67 13.67
CA CYS A 715 -15.09 -14.07 13.87
C CYS A 715 -15.25 -15.59 14.05
N GLN A 716 -14.39 -16.40 13.42
CA GLN A 716 -14.37 -17.86 13.62
C GLN A 716 -13.88 -18.28 15.00
N GLU A 717 -12.98 -17.50 15.62
CA GLU A 717 -12.41 -17.78 16.94
C GLU A 717 -13.29 -17.29 18.09
N MET A 718 -14.17 -16.30 17.84
CA MET A 718 -15.03 -15.68 18.85
C MET A 718 -15.84 -16.64 19.74
N PRO A 719 -16.39 -17.78 19.27
CA PRO A 719 -17.06 -18.72 20.15
C PRO A 719 -16.16 -19.25 21.28
N SER A 720 -14.90 -19.57 20.97
CA SER A 720 -13.91 -20.04 21.94
C SER A 720 -13.50 -18.92 22.90
N ILE A 721 -13.33 -17.70 22.40
CA ILE A 721 -13.02 -16.51 23.19
C ILE A 721 -14.14 -16.21 24.19
N ASN A 722 -15.39 -16.18 23.73
CA ASN A 722 -16.55 -15.94 24.58
C ASN A 722 -16.70 -17.03 25.66
N SER A 723 -16.46 -18.29 25.31
CA SER A 723 -16.46 -19.41 26.26
C SER A 723 -15.40 -19.22 27.36
N PHE A 724 -14.17 -18.85 26.97
CA PHE A 724 -13.10 -18.58 27.92
C PHE A 724 -13.40 -17.36 28.81
N ALA A 725 -13.88 -16.26 28.24
CA ALA A 725 -14.28 -15.08 29.00
C ALA A 725 -15.34 -15.41 30.06
N LYS A 726 -16.31 -16.27 29.71
CA LYS A 726 -17.32 -16.77 30.64
C LYS A 726 -16.70 -17.63 31.76
N GLU A 727 -15.75 -18.51 31.45
CA GLU A 727 -15.03 -19.29 32.48
C GLU A 727 -14.28 -18.37 33.47
N VAL A 728 -13.67 -17.29 32.97
CA VAL A 728 -13.00 -16.28 33.79
C VAL A 728 -13.99 -15.55 34.68
N GLU A 729 -15.13 -15.10 34.14
CA GLU A 729 -16.19 -14.41 34.88
C GLU A 729 -16.84 -15.31 35.95
N GLU A 730 -17.04 -16.59 35.66
CA GLU A 730 -17.53 -17.61 36.60
C GLU A 730 -16.50 -17.96 37.69
N GLY A 731 -15.30 -17.37 37.66
CA GLY A 731 -14.26 -17.57 38.66
C GLY A 731 -13.56 -18.92 38.57
N LYS A 732 -13.69 -19.66 37.45
CA LYS A 732 -12.94 -20.90 37.21
C LYS A 732 -11.43 -20.64 37.14
N HIS A 733 -11.05 -19.43 36.69
CA HIS A 733 -9.67 -18.97 36.54
C HIS A 733 -9.39 -17.73 37.39
N LYS A 734 -9.36 -17.88 38.72
CA LYS A 734 -9.33 -16.76 39.70
C LYS A 734 -8.21 -15.73 39.49
N ASN A 735 -7.08 -16.15 38.92
CA ASN A 735 -5.89 -15.30 38.70
C ASN A 735 -5.78 -14.74 37.28
N VAL A 736 -6.83 -14.93 36.46
CA VAL A 736 -6.86 -14.48 35.07
C VAL A 736 -7.97 -13.45 34.90
N SER A 737 -7.70 -12.46 34.05
CA SER A 737 -8.63 -11.47 33.54
C SER A 737 -8.62 -11.52 32.02
N PHE A 738 -9.71 -11.09 31.39
CA PHE A 738 -9.85 -11.06 29.94
C PHE A 738 -10.42 -9.72 29.48
N LEU A 739 -9.91 -9.19 28.36
CA LEU A 739 -10.46 -8.00 27.71
C LEU A 739 -10.33 -8.14 26.19
N SER A 740 -11.45 -7.99 25.49
CA SER A 740 -11.49 -7.95 24.02
C SER A 740 -11.40 -6.50 23.52
N ILE A 741 -10.66 -6.26 22.43
CA ILE A 741 -10.39 -4.93 21.87
C ILE A 741 -10.78 -4.95 20.38
N ALA A 742 -11.88 -4.27 20.05
CA ALA A 742 -12.36 -4.15 18.68
C ALA A 742 -11.64 -3.02 17.93
N CYS A 743 -10.97 -3.38 16.83
CA CYS A 743 -10.03 -2.53 16.09
C CYS A 743 -10.55 -2.21 14.70
N HIS A 744 -10.35 -0.96 14.27
CA HIS A 744 -10.82 -0.43 12.97
C HIS A 744 -12.30 -0.75 12.69
N ASP A 745 -13.14 -0.66 13.73
CA ASP A 745 -14.57 -0.98 13.67
C ASP A 745 -15.41 0.14 14.28
N THR A 746 -16.73 0.07 14.13
CA THR A 746 -17.67 1.00 14.80
C THR A 746 -18.38 0.31 15.95
N GLU A 747 -18.69 1.07 17.00
CA GLU A 747 -19.35 0.56 18.21
C GLU A 747 -20.70 -0.12 17.85
N GLU A 748 -21.42 0.44 16.88
CA GLU A 748 -22.71 -0.09 16.41
C GLU A 748 -22.57 -1.46 15.76
N LYS A 749 -21.53 -1.66 14.93
CA LYS A 749 -21.25 -2.94 14.27
C LYS A 749 -20.85 -4.01 15.28
N VAL A 750 -19.99 -3.67 16.24
CA VAL A 750 -19.56 -4.57 17.31
C VAL A 750 -20.76 -4.98 18.17
N LYS A 751 -21.59 -4.03 18.62
CA LYS A 751 -22.82 -4.31 19.39
C LYS A 751 -23.80 -5.19 18.62
N SER A 752 -23.99 -4.92 17.33
CA SER A 752 -24.85 -5.73 16.46
C SER A 752 -24.33 -7.17 16.32
N PHE A 753 -23.01 -7.33 16.15
CA PHE A 753 -22.36 -8.63 16.10
C PHE A 753 -22.50 -9.41 17.42
N PHE A 754 -22.32 -8.75 18.56
CA PHE A 754 -22.49 -9.37 19.89
C PHE A 754 -23.92 -9.83 20.11
N THR A 755 -24.89 -8.98 19.80
CA THR A 755 -26.32 -9.29 19.92
C THR A 755 -26.71 -10.48 19.04
N LYS A 756 -26.26 -10.48 17.78
CA LYS A 756 -26.55 -11.56 16.82
C LYS A 756 -26.01 -12.91 17.26
N ASN A 757 -24.83 -12.94 17.89
CA ASN A 757 -24.14 -14.18 18.26
C ASN A 757 -24.27 -14.53 19.75
N ASN A 758 -25.02 -13.74 20.52
CA ASN A 758 -25.22 -13.90 21.96
C ASN A 758 -23.90 -13.92 22.77
N TYR A 759 -23.02 -12.95 22.48
CA TYR A 759 -21.77 -12.76 23.19
C TYR A 759 -21.91 -11.73 24.32
N ALA A 760 -21.30 -12.03 25.48
CA ALA A 760 -21.40 -11.21 26.69
C ALA A 760 -20.03 -10.85 27.31
N MET A 761 -18.94 -11.25 26.65
CA MET A 761 -17.58 -10.95 27.10
C MET A 761 -17.28 -9.45 27.16
N PRO A 762 -16.38 -9.00 28.06
CA PRO A 762 -15.97 -7.59 28.12
C PRO A 762 -15.24 -7.18 26.84
N ALA A 763 -15.70 -6.10 26.22
CA ALA A 763 -15.12 -5.57 24.99
C ALA A 763 -15.04 -4.04 25.00
N VAL A 764 -13.93 -3.51 24.50
CA VAL A 764 -13.66 -2.08 24.35
C VAL A 764 -13.43 -1.71 22.88
N MET A 765 -13.69 -0.45 22.55
CA MET A 765 -13.34 0.10 21.23
C MET A 765 -11.89 0.61 21.24
N SER A 766 -11.14 0.24 20.21
CA SER A 766 -9.81 0.79 19.97
C SER A 766 -9.84 2.29 19.65
N ASP A 767 -8.80 3.01 20.08
CA ASP A 767 -8.52 4.40 19.73
C ASP A 767 -7.58 4.55 18.51
N ASN A 768 -7.24 3.44 17.83
CA ASN A 768 -6.23 3.31 16.77
C ASN A 768 -4.77 3.57 17.23
N ILE A 769 -4.55 3.81 18.53
CA ILE A 769 -3.23 4.03 19.13
C ILE A 769 -2.81 2.75 19.87
N ILE A 770 -3.74 2.07 20.54
CA ILE A 770 -3.46 0.87 21.32
C ILE A 770 -2.79 -0.23 20.48
N GLU A 771 -3.18 -0.42 19.23
CA GLU A 771 -2.60 -1.43 18.33
C GLU A 771 -1.12 -1.13 18.08
N LYS A 772 -0.78 0.14 17.87
CA LYS A 772 0.60 0.57 17.67
C LYS A 772 1.42 0.38 18.95
N ASN A 773 0.88 0.76 20.10
CA ASN A 773 1.55 0.62 21.39
C ASN A 773 1.85 -0.85 21.73
N TYR A 774 0.89 -1.74 21.43
CA TYR A 774 1.02 -3.17 21.66
C TYR A 774 1.66 -3.93 20.49
N ASN A 775 2.17 -3.23 19.46
CA ASN A 775 2.81 -3.78 18.27
C ASN A 775 1.95 -4.85 17.55
N VAL A 776 0.64 -4.62 17.48
CA VAL A 776 -0.32 -5.42 16.74
C VAL A 776 -0.15 -5.14 15.24
N ARG A 777 0.12 -6.19 14.46
CA ARG A 777 0.42 -6.09 13.01
C ARG A 777 -0.60 -6.79 12.11
N GLY A 778 -1.52 -7.53 12.71
CA GLY A 778 -2.54 -8.31 12.03
C GLY A 778 -3.59 -8.80 13.01
N TYR A 779 -4.68 -9.35 12.48
CA TYR A 779 -5.80 -9.81 13.30
C TYR A 779 -6.18 -11.25 12.92
N PRO A 780 -6.49 -12.12 13.88
CA PRO A 780 -6.49 -11.85 15.33
C PRO A 780 -5.07 -11.76 15.90
N SER A 781 -4.89 -10.95 16.94
CA SER A 781 -3.66 -10.88 17.74
C SER A 781 -3.96 -11.04 19.23
N LYS A 782 -3.07 -11.72 19.95
CA LYS A 782 -3.23 -12.03 21.36
C LYS A 782 -2.04 -11.51 22.16
N VAL A 783 -2.30 -10.87 23.31
CA VAL A 783 -1.26 -10.41 24.23
C VAL A 783 -1.59 -10.85 25.64
N ILE A 784 -0.61 -11.44 26.32
CA ILE A 784 -0.70 -11.80 27.73
C ILE A 784 0.09 -10.78 28.54
N ILE A 785 -0.50 -10.25 29.60
CA ILE A 785 0.14 -9.33 30.55
C ILE A 785 0.23 -10.02 31.90
N SER A 786 1.43 -10.01 32.51
CA SER A 786 1.68 -10.57 33.82
C SER A 786 1.08 -9.72 34.95
N PRO A 787 0.92 -10.26 36.17
CA PRO A 787 0.47 -9.51 37.34
C PRO A 787 1.27 -8.23 37.64
N GLU A 788 2.55 -8.20 37.27
CA GLU A 788 3.50 -7.09 37.43
C GLU A 788 3.42 -6.07 36.28
N GLY A 789 2.57 -6.31 35.27
CA GLY A 789 2.39 -5.41 34.13
C GLY A 789 3.42 -5.57 33.02
N ARG A 790 3.95 -6.79 32.81
CA ARG A 790 4.87 -7.10 31.71
C ARG A 790 4.14 -7.89 30.63
N MET A 791 4.35 -7.57 29.35
CA MET A 791 3.59 -8.16 28.24
C MET A 791 4.40 -9.11 27.37
N LEU A 792 3.75 -10.18 26.93
CA LEU A 792 4.20 -11.11 25.91
C LEU A 792 3.13 -11.23 24.82
N THR A 793 3.52 -11.03 23.56
CA THR A 793 2.65 -11.31 22.41
C THR A 793 2.64 -12.81 22.12
N VAL A 794 1.46 -13.37 21.88
CA VAL A 794 1.30 -14.79 21.53
C VAL A 794 1.17 -14.93 20.02
N ASN A 795 2.01 -15.78 19.43
CA ASN A 795 2.06 -16.00 17.98
C ASN A 795 0.72 -16.56 17.46
N PHE A 796 0.31 -16.15 16.26
CA PHE A 796 -0.89 -16.68 15.60
C PHE A 796 -0.82 -18.21 15.46
N GLY A 797 -1.95 -18.89 15.68
CA GLY A 797 -2.06 -20.35 15.64
C GLY A 797 -1.55 -21.08 16.90
N THR A 798 -0.92 -20.37 17.84
CA THR A 798 -0.61 -20.94 19.17
C THR A 798 -1.91 -21.12 19.97
N ASP A 799 -2.00 -22.20 20.74
CA ASP A 799 -3.08 -22.36 21.73
C ASP A 799 -2.90 -21.36 22.88
N TRP A 800 -3.39 -20.15 22.67
CA TRP A 800 -3.28 -19.05 23.62
C TRP A 800 -3.99 -19.37 24.95
N LYS A 801 -5.04 -20.21 24.92
CA LYS A 801 -5.78 -20.61 26.12
C LYS A 801 -4.87 -21.48 26.98
N ASP A 802 -4.22 -22.48 26.39
CA ASP A 802 -3.27 -23.30 27.12
C ASP A 802 -2.10 -22.47 27.68
N VAL A 803 -1.53 -21.55 26.89
CA VAL A 803 -0.44 -20.66 27.35
C VAL A 803 -0.83 -19.85 28.58
N VAL A 804 -1.94 -19.09 28.53
CA VAL A 804 -2.36 -18.27 29.68
C VAL A 804 -2.70 -19.14 30.88
N MET A 805 -3.25 -20.33 30.67
CA MET A 805 -3.53 -21.28 31.74
C MET A 805 -2.27 -21.85 32.38
N GLN A 806 -1.24 -22.18 31.61
CA GLN A 806 0.05 -22.61 32.15
C GLN A 806 0.70 -21.48 32.96
N PHE A 807 0.67 -20.25 32.45
CA PHE A 807 1.23 -19.08 33.13
C PHE A 807 0.50 -18.79 34.45
N SER A 808 -0.83 -18.83 34.44
CA SER A 808 -1.65 -18.57 35.64
C SER A 808 -1.44 -19.57 36.79
N LYS A 809 -0.89 -20.76 36.49
CA LYS A 809 -0.56 -21.82 37.46
C LYS A 809 0.83 -21.65 38.06
N ILE A 810 1.66 -20.76 37.53
CA ILE A 810 2.96 -20.42 38.10
C ILE A 810 2.71 -19.42 39.23
N GLN A 811 2.81 -19.90 40.47
CA GLN A 811 2.76 -19.08 41.68
C GLN A 811 4.13 -19.17 42.39
N GLU A 812 4.57 -18.05 42.99
CA GLU A 812 5.84 -17.94 43.72
C GLU A 812 6.03 -18.98 44.82
#